data_AF-A0A975B758-F1
#
_entry.id   AF-A0A975B758-F1
#
_cell.length_a   1.000
_cell.length_b   1.000
_cell.length_c   1.000
_cell.angle_alpha   90.00
_cell.angle_beta   90.00
_cell.angle_gamma   90.00
#
_symmetry.space_group_name_H-M   'P 1'
#
loop_
_entity.id
_entity.type
_entity.pdbx_description
1 polymer ?
#
loop_
_entity_poly.entity_id
_entity_poly.type
_entity_poly.pdbx_seq_one_letter_code
_entity_poly.pdbx_strand_id
1 'polypeptide(L)'
;MNLNWFFHYPVWSNEVLGGGFWIAFMAVVHVYIAHFAVGGGLFLVLTEIKGYRENSPAILDYTKKHSKFFLLLSAVFGAVTGVGIWFVISVLSPDATSVLIKNFVFGWATEWVFFLGEIVTLFVYFYTFGKMDKKDHLRAGWLYFIFGWLSLFVVNGIVAFMLTPGQWLETRDFWDGFYNPSFWSSLFFRTSMAFMLAGLFGFITSLGLKQEEFRETMLKYCSKWLLIPLFFVLVTGWWYLSALPVPQKTMILERSPETIGFLKAFMWISPVIFVIGVLMAQKVSLNTKKVLAGLLVFIGLAYMGSFEWVREAGRRPYIIYGYSYSNSARAEDINQIKEAGVLKSYRWAKNTEINESNNLEAGREIFGLLCSSCHSINGPMNDILPLTETLTAAGMEAMLEGMGAVSSYMPGFIGNKAEQTALASYIVYGLHKKQDIESEKPGIKPLAKEIPGFDKDKDEYILAARTGKGMHCISDSDKYFTFSIPGTDLYAQLIKRGESPELITDDVILSYKIEDGFDTPSSHTDFWKYSKSLTGQSIPQDTGIYGKKTSGIMDFNEEMGAYTARGIPVLPYENDGINPYPLLTIEAKDKTGKTLALTKVTAPVSTEMDCRHCHGGSWKNRGTGLSDNTAKNILSIHDRKNNTDLLKRAEKGSPVMCQQCHNIDSKENLNFSAAIHGFHAGYMKGKWADACASCHPGKPDGVTKAYRGIHKEAGLDCIHCHGTMEDHALSLLQAETETGKKADKLMAALESRVVKNKQDIKPRKPWINEPDCLNCHVDFQQPDAMETFNKWTQKEQDLYRMRTDQAGIMCAGCHGITHAIYPSNNPYETDRDNIQPMQYQNMPYPLGANKNCKVCHTIDMDEEMHHPNSLTMFRNIR
;
A
#
# COMPACT_ATOMS: atom_id res chain seq x y z
N MET A 1 -26.55 -8.10 -32.82
CA MET A 1 -26.02 -7.73 -31.49
C MET A 1 -24.71 -6.99 -31.71
N ASN A 2 -24.64 -5.70 -31.39
CA ASN A 2 -23.44 -4.89 -31.54
C ASN A 2 -22.38 -5.36 -30.54
N LEU A 3 -21.51 -6.30 -30.94
CA LEU A 3 -20.36 -6.70 -30.14
C LEU A 3 -19.22 -5.70 -30.43
N ASN A 4 -19.20 -4.61 -29.67
CA ASN A 4 -18.03 -3.73 -29.64
C ASN A 4 -16.96 -4.40 -28.78
N TRP A 5 -16.20 -5.33 -29.38
CA TRP A 5 -14.98 -5.83 -28.77
C TRP A 5 -14.02 -4.67 -28.52
N PHE A 6 -13.47 -4.55 -27.32
CA PHE A 6 -12.46 -3.53 -26.99
C PHE A 6 -11.04 -4.04 -27.23
N PHE A 7 -10.85 -5.37 -27.17
CA PHE A 7 -9.58 -6.00 -27.47
C PHE A 7 -9.65 -6.82 -28.75
N HIS A 8 -8.89 -6.40 -29.77
CA HIS A 8 -8.98 -6.95 -31.12
C HIS A 8 -7.91 -8.01 -31.45
N TYR A 9 -6.81 -8.05 -30.69
CA TYR A 9 -5.64 -8.87 -30.99
C TYR A 9 -5.49 -10.02 -29.98
N PRO A 10 -5.01 -11.20 -30.40
CA PRO A 10 -4.71 -12.29 -29.47
C PRO A 10 -3.52 -11.93 -28.57
N VAL A 11 -3.47 -12.49 -27.36
CA VAL A 11 -2.32 -12.36 -26.44
C VAL A 11 -1.41 -13.57 -26.57
N TRP A 12 -0.11 -13.34 -26.80
CA TRP A 12 0.90 -14.38 -26.66
C TRP A 12 1.33 -14.50 -25.19
N SER A 13 0.78 -15.48 -24.48
CA SER A 13 1.13 -15.73 -23.08
C SER A 13 2.42 -16.55 -22.97
N ASN A 14 3.45 -15.96 -22.35
CA ASN A 14 4.66 -16.67 -21.93
C ASN A 14 4.74 -16.64 -20.41
N GLU A 15 4.24 -17.69 -19.76
CA GLU A 15 4.14 -17.77 -18.31
C GLU A 15 5.52 -17.76 -17.63
N VAL A 16 6.59 -18.24 -18.29
CA VAL A 16 7.91 -18.40 -17.66
C VAL A 16 8.75 -17.12 -17.72
N LEU A 17 8.82 -16.45 -18.86
CA LEU A 17 9.67 -15.26 -19.01
C LEU A 17 8.90 -13.95 -18.86
N GLY A 18 7.56 -14.00 -18.96
CA GLY A 18 6.70 -12.81 -19.02
C GLY A 18 6.87 -12.02 -20.32
N GLY A 19 5.91 -11.14 -20.61
CA GLY A 19 5.96 -10.30 -21.83
C GLY A 19 7.10 -9.27 -21.83
N GLY A 20 7.43 -8.70 -20.67
CA GLY A 20 8.44 -7.64 -20.57
C GLY A 20 9.90 -8.08 -20.86
N PHE A 21 10.25 -9.35 -20.64
CA PHE A 21 11.64 -9.82 -20.74
C PHE A 21 12.19 -9.70 -22.17
N TRP A 22 11.47 -10.22 -23.16
CA TRP A 22 11.94 -10.25 -24.54
C TRP A 22 12.04 -8.85 -25.15
N ILE A 23 11.11 -7.96 -24.79
CA ILE A 23 11.18 -6.55 -25.19
C ILE A 23 12.44 -5.92 -24.59
N ALA A 24 12.68 -6.07 -23.30
CA ALA A 24 13.86 -5.50 -22.64
C ALA A 24 15.17 -6.06 -23.23
N PHE A 25 15.29 -7.37 -23.39
CA PHE A 25 16.47 -8.01 -23.95
C PHE A 25 16.78 -7.53 -25.37
N MET A 26 15.79 -7.58 -26.27
CA MET A 26 15.99 -7.18 -27.66
C MET A 26 16.21 -5.67 -27.81
N ALA A 27 15.48 -4.84 -27.06
CA ALA A 27 15.66 -3.40 -27.08
C ALA A 27 17.07 -3.01 -26.63
N VAL A 28 17.56 -3.53 -25.50
CA VAL A 28 18.89 -3.18 -24.99
C VAL A 28 19.99 -3.59 -25.98
N VAL A 29 19.91 -4.81 -26.53
CA VAL A 29 20.90 -5.29 -27.51
C VAL A 29 20.88 -4.46 -28.79
N HIS A 30 19.69 -4.24 -29.37
CA HIS A 30 19.57 -3.49 -30.62
C HIS A 30 19.99 -2.03 -30.45
N VAL A 31 19.48 -1.35 -29.41
CA VAL A 31 19.76 0.06 -29.13
C VAL A 31 21.24 0.30 -28.88
N TYR A 32 21.94 -0.62 -28.20
CA TYR A 32 23.38 -0.52 -27.97
C TYR A 32 24.18 -0.51 -29.29
N ILE A 33 23.81 -1.35 -30.25
CA ILE A 33 24.45 -1.42 -31.56
C ILE A 33 24.02 -0.27 -32.46
N ALA A 34 22.75 0.12 -32.45
CA ALA A 34 22.25 1.25 -33.23
C ALA A 34 22.91 2.57 -32.81
N HIS A 35 23.08 2.81 -31.50
CA HIS A 35 23.80 4.01 -31.03
C HIS A 35 25.28 3.98 -31.43
N PHE A 36 25.92 2.79 -31.44
CA PHE A 36 27.26 2.66 -32.01
C PHE A 36 27.29 2.96 -33.51
N ALA A 37 26.28 2.56 -34.29
CA ALA A 37 26.19 2.89 -35.72
C ALA A 37 26.19 4.41 -35.94
N VAL A 38 25.34 5.15 -35.21
CA VAL A 38 25.26 6.61 -35.31
C VAL A 38 26.58 7.28 -34.92
N GLY A 39 27.11 6.98 -33.74
CA GLY A 39 28.34 7.63 -33.27
C GLY A 39 29.59 7.19 -34.03
N GLY A 40 29.65 5.91 -34.41
CA GLY A 40 30.73 5.33 -35.18
C GLY A 40 30.81 5.89 -36.60
N GLY A 41 29.69 6.31 -37.18
CA GLY A 41 29.66 7.07 -38.44
C GLY A 41 30.47 8.36 -38.37
N LEU A 42 30.23 9.18 -37.35
CA LEU A 42 31.02 10.40 -37.14
C LEU A 42 32.49 10.08 -36.83
N PHE A 43 32.72 9.04 -36.03
CA PHE A 43 34.07 8.57 -35.71
C PHE A 43 34.86 8.20 -36.97
N LEU A 44 34.27 7.47 -37.92
CA LEU A 44 34.92 7.09 -39.19
C LEU A 44 35.41 8.31 -39.96
N VAL A 45 34.52 9.26 -40.22
CA VAL A 45 34.80 10.46 -41.02
C VAL A 45 35.86 11.32 -40.35
N LEU A 46 35.71 11.58 -39.04
CA LEU A 46 36.66 12.42 -38.31
C LEU A 46 38.04 11.74 -38.18
N THR A 47 38.07 10.41 -38.12
CA THR A 47 39.34 9.66 -38.08
C THR A 47 40.04 9.64 -39.44
N GLU A 48 39.29 9.57 -40.54
CA GLU A 48 39.84 9.75 -41.89
C GLU A 48 40.39 11.16 -42.10
N ILE A 49 39.63 12.19 -41.72
CA ILE A 49 40.08 13.59 -41.77
C ILE A 49 41.35 13.77 -40.93
N LYS A 50 41.41 13.16 -39.74
CA LYS A 50 42.62 13.16 -38.90
C LYS A 50 43.80 12.51 -39.63
N GLY A 51 43.60 11.36 -40.27
CA GLY A 51 44.64 10.67 -41.04
C GLY A 51 45.21 11.53 -42.15
N TYR A 52 44.36 12.26 -42.88
CA TYR A 52 44.81 13.21 -43.89
C TYR A 52 45.46 14.46 -43.30
N ARG A 53 44.92 15.03 -42.23
CA ARG A 53 45.46 16.25 -41.60
C ARG A 53 46.85 16.00 -41.01
N GLU A 54 47.08 14.81 -40.49
CA GLU A 54 48.35 14.40 -39.87
C GLU A 54 49.27 13.69 -40.87
N ASN A 55 48.89 13.60 -42.15
CA ASN A 55 49.62 12.89 -43.20
C ASN A 55 50.07 11.48 -42.76
N SER A 56 49.17 10.73 -42.11
CA SER A 56 49.47 9.44 -41.50
C SER A 56 48.79 8.28 -42.25
N PRO A 57 49.54 7.51 -43.06
CA PRO A 57 49.01 6.30 -43.69
C PRO A 57 48.50 5.28 -42.68
N ALA A 58 49.12 5.21 -41.50
CA ALA A 58 48.72 4.29 -40.43
C ALA A 58 47.29 4.58 -39.92
N ILE A 59 46.90 5.85 -39.80
CA ILE A 59 45.53 6.23 -39.41
C ILE A 59 44.53 5.88 -40.50
N LEU A 60 44.87 6.08 -41.78
CA LEU A 60 44.00 5.71 -42.89
C LEU A 60 43.80 4.19 -42.97
N ASP A 61 44.88 3.41 -42.80
CA ASP A 61 44.83 1.94 -42.71
C ASP A 61 44.01 1.46 -41.52
N TYR A 62 44.15 2.10 -40.36
CA TYR A 62 43.31 1.84 -39.20
C TYR A 62 41.84 2.13 -39.52
N THR A 63 41.55 3.27 -40.13
CA THR A 63 40.18 3.68 -40.48
C THR A 63 39.52 2.68 -41.41
N LYS A 64 40.24 2.20 -42.43
CA LYS A 64 39.77 1.15 -43.36
C LYS A 64 39.49 -0.19 -42.66
N LYS A 65 40.34 -0.59 -41.70
CA LYS A 65 40.11 -1.81 -40.90
C LYS A 65 38.94 -1.63 -39.95
N HIS A 66 38.85 -0.47 -39.30
CA HIS A 66 37.74 -0.12 -38.41
C HIS A 66 36.41 -0.08 -39.19
N SER A 67 36.38 0.47 -40.40
CA SER A 67 35.17 0.49 -41.24
C SER A 67 34.68 -0.90 -41.61
N LYS A 68 35.57 -1.89 -41.75
CA LYS A 68 35.16 -3.30 -41.94
C LYS A 68 34.46 -3.84 -40.69
N PHE A 69 35.07 -3.64 -39.52
CA PHE A 69 34.48 -4.04 -38.24
C PHE A 69 33.12 -3.36 -38.02
N PHE A 70 33.08 -2.06 -38.26
CA PHE A 70 31.89 -1.24 -38.19
C PHE A 70 30.79 -1.77 -39.11
N LEU A 71 31.06 -2.00 -40.40
CA LEU A 71 30.10 -2.56 -41.36
C LEU A 71 29.52 -3.90 -40.90
N LEU A 72 30.35 -4.82 -40.40
CA LEU A 72 29.85 -6.11 -39.92
C LEU A 72 28.97 -5.97 -38.68
N LEU A 73 29.34 -5.11 -37.73
CA LEU A 73 28.59 -4.96 -36.49
C LEU A 73 27.30 -4.13 -36.67
N SER A 74 27.37 -2.99 -37.35
CA SER A 74 26.21 -2.11 -37.54
C SER A 74 25.29 -2.61 -38.65
N ALA A 75 25.79 -2.82 -39.87
CA ALA A 75 24.94 -3.12 -41.02
C ALA A 75 24.45 -4.57 -41.07
N VAL A 76 25.18 -5.54 -40.49
CA VAL A 76 24.74 -6.96 -40.46
C VAL A 76 24.05 -7.27 -39.14
N PHE A 77 24.77 -7.22 -38.01
CA PHE A 77 24.20 -7.57 -36.72
C PHE A 77 23.14 -6.56 -36.25
N GLY A 78 23.37 -5.25 -36.45
CA GLY A 78 22.38 -4.22 -36.18
C GLY A 78 21.10 -4.38 -37.00
N ALA A 79 21.20 -4.70 -38.30
CA ALA A 79 20.02 -4.95 -39.13
C ALA A 79 19.19 -6.17 -38.67
N VAL A 80 19.86 -7.29 -38.35
CA VAL A 80 19.18 -8.51 -37.85
C VAL A 80 18.46 -8.24 -36.53
N THR A 81 19.12 -7.54 -35.60
CA THR A 81 18.49 -7.18 -34.31
C THR A 81 17.37 -6.15 -34.47
N GLY A 82 17.44 -5.27 -35.48
CA GLY A 82 16.39 -4.32 -35.84
C GLY A 82 15.13 -4.99 -36.39
N VAL A 83 15.28 -5.99 -37.26
CA VAL A 83 14.14 -6.83 -37.67
C VAL A 83 13.58 -7.61 -36.48
N GLY A 84 14.46 -8.08 -35.60
CA GLY A 84 14.08 -8.79 -34.38
C GLY A 84 13.18 -7.97 -33.45
N ILE A 85 13.48 -6.68 -33.23
CA ILE A 85 12.64 -5.85 -32.35
C ILE A 85 11.23 -5.64 -32.92
N TRP A 86 11.10 -5.44 -34.24
CA TRP A 86 9.80 -5.32 -34.91
C TRP A 86 8.94 -6.56 -34.75
N PHE A 87 9.53 -7.74 -34.89
CA PHE A 87 8.83 -9.01 -34.65
C PHE A 87 8.36 -9.12 -33.20
N VAL A 88 9.25 -8.83 -32.25
CA VAL A 88 8.96 -8.95 -30.81
C VAL A 88 7.84 -8.01 -30.36
N ILE A 89 7.88 -6.72 -30.73
CA ILE A 89 6.83 -5.76 -30.32
C ILE A 89 5.48 -6.06 -30.98
N SER A 90 5.48 -6.56 -32.22
CA SER A 90 4.25 -6.90 -32.94
C SER A 90 3.52 -8.09 -32.31
N VAL A 91 4.26 -9.02 -31.71
CA VAL A 91 3.68 -10.20 -31.04
C VAL A 91 3.28 -9.88 -29.60
N LEU A 92 4.09 -9.11 -28.86
CA LEU A 92 3.89 -8.87 -27.43
C LEU A 92 3.00 -7.66 -27.12
N SER A 93 2.91 -6.69 -28.03
CA SER A 93 2.11 -5.48 -27.85
C SER A 93 1.49 -5.03 -29.18
N PRO A 94 0.65 -5.88 -29.81
CA PRO A 94 0.10 -5.62 -31.13
C PRO A 94 -0.75 -4.35 -31.21
N ASP A 95 -1.54 -4.04 -30.17
CA ASP A 95 -2.38 -2.83 -30.17
C ASP A 95 -1.51 -1.56 -30.13
N ALA A 96 -0.56 -1.47 -29.20
CA ALA A 96 0.36 -0.34 -29.14
C ALA A 96 1.19 -0.20 -30.43
N THR A 97 1.66 -1.32 -30.99
CA THR A 97 2.37 -1.32 -32.28
C THR A 97 1.48 -0.81 -33.42
N SER A 98 0.21 -1.23 -33.45
CA SER A 98 -0.79 -0.74 -34.41
C SER A 98 -1.02 0.77 -34.29
N VAL A 99 -1.09 1.30 -33.07
CA VAL A 99 -1.21 2.74 -32.81
C VAL A 99 0.01 3.48 -33.33
N LEU A 100 1.23 3.00 -33.03
CA LEU A 100 2.46 3.61 -33.52
C LEU A 100 2.53 3.61 -35.05
N ILE A 101 2.12 2.52 -35.71
CA ILE A 101 2.09 2.45 -37.17
C ILE A 101 1.08 3.44 -37.74
N LYS A 102 -0.16 3.45 -37.24
CA LYS A 102 -1.21 4.34 -37.77
C LYS A 102 -0.86 5.82 -37.66
N ASN A 103 -0.15 6.20 -36.60
CA ASN A 103 0.27 7.58 -36.39
C ASN A 103 1.57 7.90 -37.12
N PHE A 104 2.57 7.01 -37.09
CA PHE A 104 3.93 7.33 -37.53
C PHE A 104 4.41 6.51 -38.73
N VAL A 105 3.53 5.90 -39.54
CA VAL A 105 3.94 5.11 -40.71
C VAL A 105 4.91 5.85 -41.63
N PHE A 106 4.68 7.15 -41.88
CA PHE A 106 5.58 7.95 -42.70
C PHE A 106 6.86 8.35 -41.96
N GLY A 107 6.82 8.45 -40.63
CA GLY A 107 8.03 8.58 -39.81
C GLY A 107 8.91 7.34 -39.97
N TRP A 108 8.36 6.14 -39.73
CA TRP A 108 9.07 4.88 -39.94
C TRP A 108 9.57 4.72 -41.38
N ALA A 109 8.75 5.01 -42.39
CA ALA A 109 9.19 4.96 -43.78
C ALA A 109 10.37 5.91 -44.05
N THR A 110 10.36 7.11 -43.46
CA THR A 110 11.45 8.07 -43.57
C THR A 110 12.73 7.55 -42.91
N GLU A 111 12.63 6.95 -41.73
CA GLU A 111 13.76 6.27 -41.09
C GLU A 111 14.33 5.17 -41.99
N TRP A 112 13.49 4.35 -42.62
CA TRP A 112 13.96 3.27 -43.50
C TRP A 112 14.70 3.80 -44.74
N VAL A 113 14.29 4.96 -45.27
CA VAL A 113 15.01 5.64 -46.35
C VAL A 113 16.38 6.11 -45.87
N PHE A 114 16.47 6.70 -44.67
CA PHE A 114 17.75 7.07 -44.07
C PHE A 114 18.62 5.84 -43.80
N PHE A 115 18.06 4.75 -43.30
CA PHE A 115 18.77 3.48 -43.09
C PHE A 115 19.30 2.88 -44.39
N LEU A 116 18.53 2.94 -45.49
CA LEU A 116 19.02 2.54 -46.80
C LEU A 116 20.17 3.44 -47.27
N GLY A 117 20.03 4.76 -47.10
CA GLY A 117 21.10 5.72 -47.39
C GLY A 117 22.37 5.44 -46.57
N GLU A 118 22.21 5.12 -45.29
CA GLU A 118 23.27 4.69 -44.37
C GLU A 118 24.01 3.45 -44.92
N ILE A 119 23.29 2.38 -45.27
CA ILE A 119 23.90 1.17 -45.83
C ILE A 119 24.63 1.48 -47.14
N VAL A 120 23.97 2.14 -48.09
CA VAL A 120 24.57 2.42 -49.42
C VAL A 120 25.84 3.24 -49.28
N THR A 121 25.80 4.32 -48.48
CA THR A 121 26.96 5.18 -48.26
C THR A 121 28.08 4.45 -47.51
N LEU A 122 27.76 3.57 -46.56
CA LEU A 122 28.77 2.77 -45.87
C LEU A 122 29.46 1.77 -46.80
N PHE A 123 28.70 1.12 -47.68
CA PHE A 123 29.27 0.21 -48.68
C PHE A 123 30.18 0.97 -49.65
N VAL A 124 29.71 2.11 -50.17
CA VAL A 124 30.54 2.97 -51.03
C VAL A 124 31.82 3.38 -50.29
N TYR A 125 31.70 3.90 -49.07
CA TYR A 125 32.84 4.28 -48.24
C TYR A 125 33.82 3.11 -48.06
N PHE A 126 33.36 1.94 -47.61
CA PHE A 126 34.25 0.82 -47.35
C PHE A 126 34.95 0.27 -48.62
N TYR A 127 34.19 0.02 -49.70
CA TYR A 127 34.72 -0.65 -50.89
C TYR A 127 35.55 0.28 -51.79
N THR A 128 35.35 1.59 -51.68
CA THR A 128 36.09 2.60 -52.44
C THR A 128 37.22 3.27 -51.64
N PHE A 129 37.48 2.81 -50.41
CA PHE A 129 38.55 3.33 -49.56
C PHE A 129 39.93 3.19 -50.21
N GLY A 130 40.52 4.34 -50.58
CA GLY A 130 41.79 4.45 -51.31
C GLY A 130 41.67 4.30 -52.84
N LYS A 131 40.45 4.23 -53.37
CA LYS A 131 40.15 4.18 -54.82
C LYS A 131 39.40 5.41 -55.32
N MET A 132 38.54 6.00 -54.47
CA MET A 132 37.80 7.23 -54.76
C MET A 132 38.63 8.47 -54.40
N ASP A 133 38.38 9.60 -55.06
CA ASP A 133 38.99 10.88 -54.66
C ASP A 133 38.64 11.21 -53.20
N LYS A 134 39.60 11.81 -52.50
CA LYS A 134 39.50 12.16 -51.08
C LYS A 134 38.24 12.98 -50.76
N LYS A 135 37.88 13.96 -51.59
CA LYS A 135 36.72 14.83 -51.29
C LYS A 135 35.43 14.04 -51.37
N ASP A 136 35.29 13.19 -52.37
CA ASP A 136 34.09 12.39 -52.59
C ASP A 136 33.97 11.25 -51.58
N HIS A 137 35.10 10.65 -51.19
CA HIS A 137 35.12 9.63 -50.14
C HIS A 137 34.70 10.20 -48.78
N LEU A 138 35.21 11.38 -48.40
CA LEU A 138 34.78 12.09 -47.19
C LEU A 138 33.31 12.53 -47.26
N ARG A 139 32.81 12.93 -48.44
CA ARG A 139 31.37 13.21 -48.64
C ARG A 139 30.53 11.96 -48.38
N ALA A 140 30.93 10.80 -48.89
CA ALA A 140 30.23 9.54 -48.64
C ALA A 140 30.16 9.23 -47.14
N GLY A 141 31.26 9.42 -46.41
CA GLY A 141 31.28 9.26 -44.96
C GLY A 141 30.39 10.28 -44.21
N TRP A 142 30.40 11.56 -44.61
CA TRP A 142 29.49 12.55 -44.00
C TRP A 142 28.03 12.25 -44.28
N LEU A 143 27.69 11.79 -45.49
CA LEU A 143 26.35 11.34 -45.82
C LEU A 143 25.92 10.16 -44.94
N TYR A 144 26.81 9.19 -44.70
CA TYR A 144 26.55 8.11 -43.73
C TYR A 144 26.16 8.66 -42.36
N PHE A 145 26.98 9.57 -41.80
CA PHE A 145 26.71 10.12 -40.47
C PHE A 145 25.40 10.89 -40.42
N ILE A 146 25.13 11.71 -41.44
CA ILE A 146 23.89 12.49 -41.54
C ILE A 146 22.68 11.54 -41.59
N PHE A 147 22.72 10.50 -42.42
CA PHE A 147 21.65 9.53 -42.50
C PHE A 147 21.47 8.77 -41.17
N GLY A 148 22.55 8.27 -40.56
CA GLY A 148 22.47 7.59 -39.27
C GLY A 148 21.90 8.49 -38.16
N TRP A 149 22.33 9.76 -38.09
CA TRP A 149 21.79 10.71 -37.12
C TRP A 149 20.33 11.07 -37.39
N LEU A 150 19.93 11.20 -38.66
CA LEU A 150 18.53 11.43 -39.03
C LEU A 150 17.65 10.20 -38.73
N SER A 151 18.16 8.98 -38.85
CA SER A 151 17.47 7.77 -38.36
C SER A 151 17.22 7.88 -36.86
N LEU A 152 18.23 8.24 -36.07
CA LEU A 152 18.07 8.47 -34.62
C LEU A 152 17.06 9.59 -34.33
N PHE A 153 17.10 10.70 -35.08
CA PHE A 153 16.16 11.82 -34.93
C PHE A 153 14.71 11.37 -35.08
N VAL A 154 14.42 10.58 -36.11
CA VAL A 154 13.07 10.10 -36.41
C VAL A 154 12.60 9.08 -35.38
N VAL A 155 13.39 8.05 -35.08
CA VAL A 155 13.03 7.03 -34.08
C VAL A 155 12.86 7.63 -32.69
N ASN A 156 13.69 8.61 -32.34
CA ASN A 156 13.59 9.30 -31.06
C ASN A 156 12.21 9.92 -30.86
N GLY A 157 11.64 10.57 -31.89
CA GLY A 157 10.30 11.13 -31.78
C GLY A 157 9.23 10.09 -31.47
N ILE A 158 9.30 8.94 -32.14
CA ILE A 158 8.33 7.85 -31.98
C ILE A 158 8.46 7.17 -30.60
N VAL A 159 9.69 6.97 -30.12
CA VAL A 159 9.94 6.31 -28.83
C VAL A 159 9.66 7.25 -27.65
N ALA A 160 10.02 8.53 -27.76
CA ALA A 160 9.75 9.54 -26.73
C ALA A 160 8.24 9.82 -26.60
N PHE A 161 7.49 9.72 -27.70
CA PHE A 161 6.02 9.82 -27.72
C PHE A 161 5.36 8.84 -26.74
N MET A 162 5.86 7.60 -26.64
CA MET A 162 5.27 6.60 -25.74
C MET A 162 5.37 6.99 -24.25
N LEU A 163 6.40 7.77 -23.87
CA LEU A 163 6.62 8.24 -22.50
C LEU A 163 5.88 9.56 -22.23
N THR A 164 5.90 10.47 -23.19
CA THR A 164 5.28 11.80 -23.08
C THR A 164 4.47 12.12 -24.34
N PRO A 165 3.27 11.58 -24.56
CA PRO A 165 2.53 11.88 -25.80
C PRO A 165 2.07 13.35 -25.90
N GLY A 166 1.99 14.07 -24.78
CA GLY A 166 1.72 15.51 -24.79
C GLY A 166 0.35 15.85 -25.38
N GLN A 167 0.30 16.88 -26.22
CA GLN A 167 -0.94 17.36 -26.84
C GLN A 167 -1.59 16.36 -27.80
N TRP A 168 -0.85 15.36 -28.27
CA TRP A 168 -1.40 14.30 -29.12
C TRP A 168 -2.59 13.58 -28.48
N LEU A 169 -2.65 13.48 -27.15
CA LEU A 169 -3.79 12.87 -26.45
C LEU A 169 -5.12 13.54 -26.81
N GLU A 170 -5.09 14.84 -27.12
CA GLU A 170 -6.26 15.64 -27.51
C GLU A 170 -6.34 15.79 -29.03
N THR A 171 -5.24 16.16 -29.69
CA THR A 171 -5.25 16.57 -31.10
C THR A 171 -5.21 15.40 -32.08
N ARG A 172 -4.60 14.27 -31.67
CA ARG A 172 -4.25 13.14 -32.52
C ARG A 172 -3.37 13.51 -33.73
N ASP A 173 -2.72 14.68 -33.69
CA ASP A 173 -1.90 15.19 -34.78
C ASP A 173 -0.48 14.59 -34.79
N PHE A 174 0.03 14.28 -35.98
CA PHE A 174 1.36 13.69 -36.16
C PHE A 174 2.47 14.51 -35.48
N TRP A 175 2.50 15.83 -35.67
CA TRP A 175 3.58 16.69 -35.21
C TRP A 175 3.53 16.91 -33.71
N ASP A 176 2.35 17.00 -33.11
CA ASP A 176 2.18 17.09 -31.66
C ASP A 176 2.70 15.82 -30.95
N GLY A 177 2.50 14.65 -31.56
CA GLY A 177 3.06 13.40 -31.07
C GLY A 177 4.57 13.29 -31.30
N PHE A 178 5.03 13.67 -32.48
CA PHE A 178 6.44 13.57 -32.87
C PHE A 178 7.33 14.53 -32.06
N TYR A 179 6.96 15.82 -31.96
CA TYR A 179 7.64 16.84 -31.15
C TYR A 179 7.08 16.90 -29.73
N ASN A 180 6.99 15.73 -29.10
CA ASN A 180 6.54 15.61 -27.73
C ASN A 180 7.43 16.38 -26.72
N PRO A 181 6.94 16.61 -25.47
CA PRO A 181 7.65 17.39 -24.45
C PRO A 181 9.10 16.96 -24.19
N SER A 182 9.41 15.68 -24.30
CA SER A 182 10.76 15.16 -24.05
C SER A 182 11.63 14.95 -25.30
N PHE A 183 11.12 15.27 -26.49
CA PHE A 183 11.76 15.02 -27.78
C PHE A 183 13.21 15.49 -27.81
N TRP A 184 13.43 16.79 -27.56
CA TRP A 184 14.74 17.42 -27.67
C TRP A 184 15.70 16.90 -26.61
N SER A 185 15.26 16.86 -25.36
CA SER A 185 16.10 16.38 -24.27
C SER A 185 16.52 14.92 -24.46
N SER A 186 15.62 14.06 -24.96
CA SER A 186 15.92 12.66 -25.26
C SER A 186 16.89 12.52 -26.45
N LEU A 187 16.70 13.32 -27.50
CA LEU A 187 17.56 13.32 -28.69
C LEU A 187 19.01 13.67 -28.36
N PHE A 188 19.22 14.76 -27.63
CA PHE A 188 20.57 15.20 -27.24
C PHE A 188 21.23 14.21 -26.28
N PHE A 189 20.46 13.62 -25.38
CA PHE A 189 20.94 12.58 -24.47
C PHE A 189 21.40 11.33 -25.23
N ARG A 190 20.56 10.80 -26.12
CA ARG A 190 20.88 9.64 -26.97
C ARG A 190 22.04 9.91 -27.92
N THR A 191 22.10 11.10 -28.52
CA THR A 191 23.22 11.51 -29.37
C THR A 191 24.55 11.53 -28.59
N SER A 192 24.55 12.06 -27.37
CA SER A 192 25.75 12.08 -26.51
C SER A 192 26.20 10.66 -26.16
N MET A 193 25.25 9.77 -25.86
CA MET A 193 25.54 8.35 -25.63
C MET A 193 26.10 7.65 -26.88
N ALA A 194 25.54 7.93 -28.06
CA ALA A 194 26.02 7.37 -29.32
C ALA A 194 27.50 7.73 -29.56
N PHE A 195 27.88 8.99 -29.36
CA PHE A 195 29.27 9.43 -29.48
C PHE A 195 30.19 8.76 -28.45
N MET A 196 29.72 8.60 -27.21
CA MET A 196 30.46 7.86 -26.18
C MET A 196 30.76 6.42 -26.61
N LEU A 197 29.78 5.72 -27.18
CA LEU A 197 29.94 4.33 -27.64
C LEU A 197 30.91 4.20 -28.81
N ALA A 198 31.02 5.22 -29.66
CA ALA A 198 32.01 5.23 -30.74
C ALA A 198 33.44 5.10 -30.19
N GLY A 199 33.77 5.83 -29.11
CA GLY A 199 35.06 5.71 -28.42
C GLY A 199 35.27 4.34 -27.79
N LEU A 200 34.22 3.77 -27.17
CA LEU A 200 34.25 2.46 -26.54
C LEU A 200 34.62 1.35 -27.54
N PHE A 201 33.92 1.26 -28.67
CA PHE A 201 34.21 0.28 -29.71
C PHE A 201 35.51 0.62 -30.49
N GLY A 202 35.88 1.90 -30.54
CA GLY A 202 37.20 2.36 -30.99
C GLY A 202 38.36 1.71 -30.22
N PHE A 203 38.22 1.50 -28.90
CA PHE A 203 39.22 0.80 -28.10
C PHE A 203 39.43 -0.64 -28.57
N ILE A 204 38.36 -1.39 -28.85
CA ILE A 204 38.43 -2.80 -29.26
C ILE A 204 39.30 -2.95 -30.50
N THR A 205 39.02 -2.13 -31.51
CA THR A 205 39.77 -2.15 -32.78
C THR A 205 41.19 -1.60 -32.64
N SER A 206 41.40 -0.58 -31.80
CA SER A 206 42.72 0.01 -31.56
C SER A 206 43.67 -0.95 -30.84
N LEU A 207 43.16 -1.81 -29.95
CA LEU A 207 43.98 -2.81 -29.24
C LEU A 207 44.56 -3.89 -30.17
N GLY A 208 43.98 -4.09 -31.34
CA GLY A 208 44.51 -4.98 -32.38
C GLY A 208 45.72 -4.43 -33.14
N LEU A 209 46.12 -3.18 -32.90
CA LEU A 209 47.28 -2.56 -33.54
C LEU A 209 48.60 -3.12 -32.99
N LYS A 210 49.49 -3.55 -33.90
CA LYS A 210 50.78 -4.18 -33.55
C LYS A 210 51.82 -3.17 -33.03
N GLN A 211 51.87 -1.98 -33.63
CA GLN A 211 52.84 -0.94 -33.26
C GLN A 211 52.39 -0.23 -31.98
N GLU A 212 53.20 -0.29 -30.94
CA GLU A 212 52.84 0.19 -29.60
C GLU A 212 52.55 1.70 -29.56
N GLU A 213 53.44 2.53 -30.10
CA GLU A 213 53.27 3.99 -30.08
C GLU A 213 52.03 4.46 -30.85
N PHE A 214 51.78 3.85 -32.01
CA PHE A 214 50.59 4.12 -32.80
C PHE A 214 49.31 3.68 -32.08
N ARG A 215 49.33 2.50 -31.45
CA ARG A 215 48.24 2.01 -30.61
C ARG A 215 47.94 3.00 -29.49
N GLU A 216 48.94 3.44 -28.74
CA GLU A 216 48.76 4.41 -27.64
C GLU A 216 48.13 5.73 -28.13
N THR A 217 48.53 6.20 -29.31
CA THR A 217 47.95 7.40 -29.94
C THR A 217 46.47 7.21 -30.24
N MET A 218 46.10 6.07 -30.83
CA MET A 218 44.70 5.76 -31.15
C MET A 218 43.86 5.52 -29.89
N LEU A 219 44.42 4.90 -28.84
CA LEU A 219 43.73 4.73 -27.56
C LEU A 219 43.44 6.08 -26.88
N LYS A 220 44.39 7.02 -26.89
CA LYS A 220 44.15 8.39 -26.39
C LYS A 220 43.06 9.11 -27.19
N TYR A 221 43.04 8.91 -28.51
CA TYR A 221 41.99 9.44 -29.36
C TYR A 221 40.62 8.84 -29.01
N CYS A 222 40.51 7.52 -28.84
CA CYS A 222 39.28 6.84 -28.41
C CYS A 222 38.84 7.29 -27.00
N SER A 223 39.79 7.58 -26.11
CA SER A 223 39.49 8.08 -24.76
C SER A 223 38.82 9.46 -24.80
N LYS A 224 39.19 10.34 -25.74
CA LYS A 224 38.49 11.62 -25.94
C LYS A 224 37.05 11.40 -26.40
N TRP A 225 36.83 10.43 -27.29
CA TRP A 225 35.50 10.03 -27.75
C TRP A 225 34.64 9.38 -26.67
N LEU A 226 35.25 8.83 -25.61
CA LEU A 226 34.51 8.35 -24.44
C LEU A 226 34.22 9.48 -23.45
N LEU A 227 35.25 10.23 -23.04
CA LEU A 227 35.18 11.15 -21.90
C LEU A 227 34.46 12.47 -22.22
N ILE A 228 34.63 13.02 -23.43
CA ILE A 228 33.97 14.28 -23.81
C ILE A 228 32.45 14.07 -23.89
N PRO A 229 31.93 13.06 -24.62
CA PRO A 229 30.49 12.83 -24.65
C PRO A 229 29.92 12.40 -23.30
N LEU A 230 30.67 11.69 -22.45
CA LEU A 230 30.22 11.34 -21.10
C LEU A 230 29.83 12.58 -20.27
N PHE A 231 30.57 13.69 -20.37
CA PHE A 231 30.19 14.95 -19.75
C PHE A 231 28.82 15.44 -20.27
N PHE A 232 28.61 15.40 -21.59
CA PHE A 232 27.35 15.80 -22.19
C PHE A 232 26.20 14.85 -21.84
N VAL A 233 26.45 13.54 -21.68
CA VAL A 233 25.45 12.56 -21.20
C VAL A 233 24.92 12.97 -19.82
N LEU A 234 25.79 13.41 -18.90
CA LEU A 234 25.35 13.86 -17.58
C LEU A 234 24.50 15.14 -17.64
N VAL A 235 24.93 16.13 -18.42
CA VAL A 235 24.21 17.41 -18.58
C VAL A 235 22.85 17.20 -19.26
N THR A 236 22.84 16.48 -20.38
CA THR A 236 21.61 16.20 -21.15
C THR A 236 20.69 15.22 -20.43
N GLY A 237 21.22 14.32 -19.60
CA GLY A 237 20.44 13.43 -18.76
C GLY A 237 19.70 14.18 -17.65
N TRP A 238 20.36 15.16 -17.03
CA TRP A 238 19.70 16.07 -16.08
C TRP A 238 18.61 16.92 -16.76
N TRP A 239 18.88 17.43 -17.97
CA TRP A 239 17.88 18.14 -18.77
C TRP A 239 16.69 17.23 -19.09
N TYR A 240 16.93 15.98 -19.48
CA TYR A 240 15.87 15.01 -19.77
C TYR A 240 14.99 14.74 -18.56
N LEU A 241 15.57 14.45 -17.38
CA LEU A 241 14.79 14.26 -16.16
C LEU A 241 13.98 15.51 -15.76
N SER A 242 14.51 16.70 -16.05
CA SER A 242 13.84 17.98 -15.74
C SER A 242 12.72 18.32 -16.73
N ALA A 243 12.83 17.85 -17.98
CA ALA A 243 11.81 18.04 -19.02
C ALA A 243 10.61 17.07 -18.86
N LEU A 244 10.75 16.01 -18.06
CA LEU A 244 9.65 15.06 -17.83
C LEU A 244 8.51 15.71 -17.03
N PRO A 245 7.24 15.44 -17.41
CA PRO A 245 6.10 15.86 -16.60
C PRO A 245 6.13 15.21 -15.20
N VAL A 246 5.46 15.87 -14.25
CA VAL A 246 5.46 15.47 -12.82
C VAL A 246 5.11 14.00 -12.61
N PRO A 247 4.06 13.42 -13.24
CA PRO A 247 3.72 12.02 -13.01
C PRO A 247 4.84 11.03 -13.37
N GLN A 248 5.51 11.22 -14.50
CA GLN A 248 6.61 10.38 -14.97
C GLN A 248 7.84 10.56 -14.07
N LYS A 249 8.14 11.80 -13.67
CA LYS A 249 9.24 12.11 -12.75
C LYS A 249 9.04 11.44 -11.39
N THR A 250 7.84 11.55 -10.83
CA THR A 250 7.45 10.87 -9.58
C THR A 250 7.49 9.35 -9.73
N MET A 251 7.10 8.79 -10.89
CA MET A 251 7.20 7.35 -11.15
C MET A 251 8.65 6.87 -11.07
N ILE A 252 9.56 7.59 -11.71
CA ILE A 252 11.00 7.26 -11.77
C ILE A 252 11.67 7.40 -10.40
N LEU A 253 11.40 8.50 -9.69
CA LEU A 253 12.13 8.88 -8.48
C LEU A 253 11.55 8.30 -7.17
N GLU A 254 10.24 8.06 -7.12
CA GLU A 254 9.56 7.79 -5.85
C GLU A 254 8.69 6.52 -5.85
N ARG A 255 8.12 6.11 -6.99
CA ARG A 255 7.07 5.07 -7.00
C ARG A 255 7.51 3.70 -7.48
N SER A 256 8.59 3.58 -8.25
CA SER A 256 9.09 2.27 -8.73
C SER A 256 10.24 1.76 -7.84
N PRO A 257 10.07 0.62 -7.14
CA PRO A 257 11.16 -0.01 -6.39
C PRO A 257 12.31 -0.47 -7.28
N GLU A 258 12.00 -0.86 -8.52
CA GLU A 258 12.96 -1.38 -9.51
C GLU A 258 13.86 -0.26 -10.07
N THR A 259 13.33 0.97 -10.27
CA THR A 259 14.10 2.08 -10.86
C THR A 259 15.24 2.53 -9.98
N ILE A 260 15.11 2.48 -8.65
CA ILE A 260 16.15 2.94 -7.73
C ILE A 260 17.45 2.17 -7.95
N GLY A 261 17.36 0.85 -8.17
CA GLY A 261 18.52 0.01 -8.47
C GLY A 261 19.21 0.42 -9.77
N PHE A 262 18.45 0.56 -10.85
CA PHE A 262 18.98 0.95 -12.16
C PHE A 262 19.49 2.40 -12.21
N LEU A 263 18.83 3.32 -11.51
CA LEU A 263 19.27 4.71 -11.38
C LEU A 263 20.60 4.78 -10.61
N LYS A 264 20.72 4.04 -9.51
CA LYS A 264 22.00 3.90 -8.79
C LYS A 264 23.08 3.29 -9.68
N ALA A 265 22.76 2.22 -10.42
CA ALA A 265 23.70 1.62 -11.36
C ALA A 265 24.17 2.62 -12.42
N PHE A 266 23.24 3.36 -13.04
CA PHE A 266 23.56 4.41 -14.02
C PHE A 266 24.47 5.50 -13.42
N MET A 267 24.19 5.96 -12.20
CA MET A 267 25.02 6.95 -11.52
C MET A 267 26.41 6.42 -11.15
N TRP A 268 26.52 5.18 -10.64
CA TRP A 268 27.79 4.58 -10.23
C TRP A 268 28.66 4.10 -11.41
N ILE A 269 28.05 3.64 -12.48
CA ILE A 269 28.75 3.22 -13.70
C ILE A 269 29.42 4.44 -14.37
N SER A 270 28.83 5.63 -14.30
CA SER A 270 29.37 6.83 -14.95
C SER A 270 30.82 7.17 -14.49
N PRO A 271 31.13 7.27 -13.18
CA PRO A 271 32.51 7.39 -12.69
C PRO A 271 33.42 6.21 -13.07
N VAL A 272 32.90 4.98 -13.11
CA VAL A 272 33.70 3.80 -13.51
C VAL A 272 34.12 3.91 -14.97
N ILE A 273 33.21 4.28 -15.88
CA ILE A 273 33.53 4.56 -17.28
C ILE A 273 34.58 5.67 -17.39
N PHE A 274 34.44 6.73 -16.59
CA PHE A 274 35.41 7.83 -16.55
C PHE A 274 36.82 7.34 -16.15
N VAL A 275 36.93 6.62 -15.03
CA VAL A 275 38.22 6.10 -14.52
C VAL A 275 38.85 5.15 -15.54
N ILE A 276 38.09 4.18 -16.06
CA ILE A 276 38.62 3.25 -17.07
C ILE A 276 39.03 4.02 -18.33
N GLY A 277 38.25 4.99 -18.78
CA GLY A 277 38.59 5.85 -19.92
C GLY A 277 39.91 6.60 -19.73
N VAL A 278 40.16 7.14 -18.54
CA VAL A 278 41.44 7.79 -18.21
C VAL A 278 42.59 6.78 -18.18
N LEU A 279 42.39 5.60 -17.57
CA LEU A 279 43.41 4.53 -17.54
C LEU A 279 43.76 4.04 -18.95
N MET A 280 42.78 3.97 -19.86
CA MET A 280 43.00 3.59 -21.26
C MET A 280 43.90 4.60 -22.00
N ALA A 281 43.87 5.88 -21.62
CA ALA A 281 44.72 6.94 -22.14
C ALA A 281 46.15 6.95 -21.55
N GLN A 282 46.37 6.25 -20.43
CA GLN A 282 47.67 6.14 -19.75
C GLN A 282 48.50 4.96 -20.27
N LYS A 283 49.82 4.99 -20.03
CA LYS A 283 50.74 3.89 -20.39
C LYS A 283 50.66 2.75 -19.36
N VAL A 284 49.57 1.98 -19.41
CA VAL A 284 49.42 0.73 -18.65
C VAL A 284 49.66 -0.49 -19.54
N SER A 285 49.87 -1.68 -18.95
CA SER A 285 50.18 -2.90 -19.70
C SER A 285 49.08 -3.25 -20.73
N LEU A 286 49.48 -3.81 -21.88
CA LEU A 286 48.52 -4.19 -22.92
C LEU A 286 47.46 -5.19 -22.44
N ASN A 287 47.85 -6.14 -21.60
CA ASN A 287 46.91 -7.12 -21.04
C ASN A 287 45.87 -6.43 -20.16
N THR A 288 46.29 -5.48 -19.33
CA THR A 288 45.37 -4.64 -18.55
C THR A 288 44.40 -3.91 -19.47
N LYS A 289 44.88 -3.27 -20.55
CA LYS A 289 44.00 -2.55 -21.50
C LYS A 289 43.01 -3.46 -22.21
N LYS A 290 43.41 -4.68 -22.58
CA LYS A 290 42.50 -5.69 -23.17
C LYS A 290 41.39 -6.10 -22.20
N VAL A 291 41.74 -6.35 -20.94
CA VAL A 291 40.76 -6.66 -19.89
C VAL A 291 39.82 -5.48 -19.68
N LEU A 292 40.36 -4.26 -19.54
CA LEU A 292 39.57 -3.04 -19.35
C LEU A 292 38.63 -2.76 -20.53
N ALA A 293 39.07 -2.94 -21.77
CA ALA A 293 38.21 -2.77 -22.94
C ALA A 293 37.11 -3.83 -23.03
N GLY A 294 37.41 -5.10 -22.69
CA GLY A 294 36.40 -6.15 -22.57
C GLY A 294 35.35 -5.81 -21.51
N LEU A 295 35.79 -5.37 -20.33
CA LEU A 295 34.91 -4.90 -19.27
C LEU A 295 34.05 -3.70 -19.71
N LEU A 296 34.63 -2.73 -20.42
CA LEU A 296 33.90 -1.58 -20.94
C LEU A 296 32.75 -1.99 -21.86
N VAL A 297 32.88 -3.04 -22.69
CA VAL A 297 31.78 -3.51 -23.54
C VAL A 297 30.59 -3.97 -22.70
N PHE A 298 30.83 -4.75 -21.65
CA PHE A 298 29.76 -5.20 -20.75
C PHE A 298 29.19 -4.06 -19.91
N ILE A 299 30.05 -3.15 -19.45
CA ILE A 299 29.64 -1.95 -18.70
C ILE A 299 28.79 -1.04 -19.60
N GLY A 300 29.16 -0.85 -20.86
CA GLY A 300 28.41 -0.06 -21.83
C GLY A 300 27.02 -0.67 -22.10
N LEU A 301 26.94 -1.99 -22.23
CA LEU A 301 25.66 -2.70 -22.36
C LEU A 301 24.80 -2.54 -21.10
N ALA A 302 25.38 -2.70 -19.91
CA ALA A 302 24.69 -2.51 -18.64
C ALA A 302 24.24 -1.06 -18.43
N TYR A 303 25.02 -0.09 -18.91
CA TYR A 303 24.70 1.33 -18.88
C TYR A 303 23.50 1.66 -19.76
N MET A 304 23.50 1.17 -21.00
CA MET A 304 22.37 1.28 -21.93
C MET A 304 21.12 0.58 -21.37
N GLY A 305 21.30 -0.63 -20.83
CA GLY A 305 20.24 -1.39 -20.18
C GLY A 305 19.60 -0.63 -19.03
N SER A 306 20.41 -0.09 -18.13
CA SER A 306 19.93 0.69 -16.98
C SER A 306 19.07 1.88 -17.42
N PHE A 307 19.49 2.57 -18.48
CA PHE A 307 18.71 3.69 -19.04
C PHE A 307 17.39 3.24 -19.65
N GLU A 308 17.38 2.21 -20.51
CA GLU A 308 16.13 1.74 -21.13
C GLU A 308 15.13 1.21 -20.11
N TRP A 309 15.60 0.58 -19.02
CA TRP A 309 14.75 0.20 -17.89
C TRP A 309 14.15 1.39 -17.14
N VAL A 310 14.93 2.45 -16.89
CA VAL A 310 14.43 3.68 -16.26
C VAL A 310 13.37 4.36 -17.14
N ARG A 311 13.61 4.43 -18.46
CA ARG A 311 12.64 4.97 -19.43
C ARG A 311 11.35 4.15 -19.43
N GLU A 312 11.47 2.82 -19.47
CA GLU A 312 10.32 1.90 -19.48
C GLU A 312 9.50 2.01 -18.19
N ALA A 313 10.16 2.07 -17.05
CA ALA A 313 9.49 2.24 -15.77
C ALA A 313 8.82 3.62 -15.65
N GLY A 314 9.38 4.66 -16.25
CA GLY A 314 8.84 6.03 -16.19
C GLY A 314 7.47 6.20 -16.85
N ARG A 315 7.09 5.33 -17.79
CA ARG A 315 5.76 5.35 -18.41
C ARG A 315 4.73 4.44 -17.75
N ARG A 316 5.12 3.60 -16.79
CA ARG A 316 4.17 2.71 -16.09
C ARG A 316 3.05 3.53 -15.42
N PRO A 317 1.81 3.03 -15.39
CA PRO A 317 1.36 1.69 -15.80
C PRO A 317 0.99 1.57 -17.30
N TYR A 318 1.47 2.50 -18.13
CA TYR A 318 1.12 2.59 -19.55
C TYR A 318 2.21 2.02 -20.46
N ILE A 319 1.79 1.54 -21.64
CA ILE A 319 2.68 1.38 -22.80
C ILE A 319 2.75 2.69 -23.58
N ILE A 320 1.62 3.40 -23.74
CA ILE A 320 1.54 4.77 -24.26
C ILE A 320 0.85 5.61 -23.19
N TYR A 321 1.61 6.51 -22.56
CA TYR A 321 1.18 7.23 -21.37
C TYR A 321 -0.16 7.96 -21.57
N GLY A 322 -1.14 7.70 -20.71
CA GLY A 322 -2.47 8.34 -20.78
C GLY A 322 -3.38 7.84 -21.90
N TYR A 323 -2.93 6.91 -22.75
CA TYR A 323 -3.74 6.36 -23.84
C TYR A 323 -3.97 4.85 -23.73
N SER A 324 -2.93 4.05 -23.52
CA SER A 324 -3.03 2.58 -23.46
C SER A 324 -2.17 2.00 -22.35
N TYR A 325 -2.78 1.16 -21.50
CA TYR A 325 -2.14 0.48 -20.37
C TYR A 325 -1.25 -0.68 -20.81
N SER A 326 -0.42 -1.20 -19.89
CA SER A 326 0.44 -2.36 -20.15
C SER A 326 -0.27 -3.67 -20.50
N ASN A 327 -1.58 -3.75 -20.26
CA ASN A 327 -2.44 -4.84 -20.71
C ASN A 327 -3.19 -4.52 -22.03
N SER A 328 -2.77 -3.47 -22.74
CA SER A 328 -3.39 -2.97 -23.99
C SER A 328 -4.80 -2.40 -23.84
N ALA A 329 -5.34 -2.26 -22.62
CA ALA A 329 -6.61 -1.59 -22.42
C ALA A 329 -6.45 -0.08 -22.67
N ARG A 330 -7.37 0.53 -23.42
CA ARG A 330 -7.36 1.98 -23.61
C ARG A 330 -7.93 2.68 -22.38
N ALA A 331 -7.37 3.84 -22.05
CA ALA A 331 -7.78 4.62 -20.89
C ALA A 331 -9.24 5.07 -20.97
N GLU A 332 -9.75 5.35 -22.17
CA GLU A 332 -11.13 5.79 -22.41
C GLU A 332 -12.18 4.66 -22.27
N ASP A 333 -11.77 3.41 -22.49
CA ASP A 333 -12.69 2.26 -22.56
C ASP A 333 -12.88 1.54 -21.22
N ILE A 334 -12.12 1.89 -20.17
CA ILE A 334 -12.08 1.15 -18.89
C ILE A 334 -13.48 0.94 -18.31
N ASN A 335 -14.30 1.98 -18.26
CA ASN A 335 -15.63 1.90 -17.63
C ASN A 335 -16.56 0.94 -18.37
N GLN A 336 -16.50 0.96 -19.71
CA GLN A 336 -17.30 0.09 -20.55
C GLN A 336 -16.85 -1.36 -20.45
N ILE A 337 -15.53 -1.60 -20.40
CA ILE A 337 -14.97 -2.94 -20.17
C ILE A 337 -15.37 -3.46 -18.79
N LYS A 338 -15.33 -2.61 -17.75
CA LYS A 338 -15.69 -3.01 -16.39
C LYS A 338 -17.17 -3.38 -16.26
N GLU A 339 -18.04 -2.68 -16.98
CA GLU A 339 -19.48 -3.00 -17.04
C GLU A 339 -19.74 -4.28 -17.84
N ALA A 340 -19.11 -4.45 -19.01
CA ALA A 340 -19.31 -5.60 -19.88
C ALA A 340 -18.63 -6.89 -19.37
N GLY A 341 -17.51 -6.75 -18.67
CA GLY A 341 -16.55 -7.82 -18.38
C GLY A 341 -15.46 -7.92 -19.43
N VAL A 342 -14.23 -8.19 -18.98
CA VAL A 342 -13.02 -8.39 -19.79
C VAL A 342 -13.21 -9.53 -20.78
N LEU A 343 -13.77 -10.65 -20.34
CA LEU A 343 -13.98 -11.84 -21.17
C LEU A 343 -14.92 -11.56 -22.35
N LYS A 344 -16.02 -10.82 -22.11
CA LYS A 344 -16.95 -10.38 -23.17
C LYS A 344 -16.38 -9.27 -24.04
N SER A 345 -15.39 -8.53 -23.52
CA SER A 345 -14.72 -7.45 -24.24
C SER A 345 -13.61 -7.95 -25.17
N TYR A 346 -13.17 -9.20 -25.01
CA TYR A 346 -12.05 -9.78 -25.75
C TYR A 346 -12.54 -10.64 -26.92
N ARG A 347 -12.17 -10.28 -28.16
CA ARG A 347 -12.60 -11.02 -29.37
C ARG A 347 -12.19 -12.48 -29.38
N TRP A 348 -11.08 -12.79 -28.74
CA TRP A 348 -10.43 -14.11 -28.75
C TRP A 348 -10.63 -14.89 -27.44
N ALA A 349 -11.50 -14.42 -26.54
CA ALA A 349 -11.81 -15.13 -25.31
C ALA A 349 -12.52 -16.45 -25.62
N LYS A 350 -12.10 -17.52 -24.94
CA LYS A 350 -12.74 -18.84 -24.98
C LYS A 350 -13.95 -18.89 -24.06
N ASN A 351 -13.80 -18.33 -22.85
CA ASN A 351 -14.87 -18.23 -21.87
C ASN A 351 -15.50 -16.84 -21.97
N THR A 352 -16.82 -16.75 -22.16
CA THR A 352 -17.55 -15.47 -22.17
C THR A 352 -18.46 -15.30 -20.95
N GLU A 353 -18.69 -16.39 -20.21
CA GLU A 353 -19.47 -16.43 -18.98
C GLU A 353 -18.75 -17.27 -17.94
N ILE A 354 -18.97 -16.94 -16.66
CA ILE A 354 -18.33 -17.60 -15.52
C ILE A 354 -19.40 -18.37 -14.76
N ASN A 355 -19.12 -19.64 -14.49
CA ASN A 355 -19.91 -20.54 -13.66
C ASN A 355 -18.97 -21.36 -12.78
N GLU A 356 -19.54 -22.18 -11.90
CA GLU A 356 -18.75 -22.98 -10.94
C GLU A 356 -17.77 -23.95 -11.62
N SER A 357 -18.12 -24.49 -12.79
CA SER A 357 -17.28 -25.48 -13.49
C SER A 357 -16.07 -24.87 -14.21
N ASN A 358 -16.16 -23.60 -14.63
CA ASN A 358 -15.08 -22.93 -15.38
C ASN A 358 -14.39 -21.79 -14.61
N ASN A 359 -14.72 -21.55 -13.34
CA ASN A 359 -14.21 -20.43 -12.56
C ASN A 359 -12.67 -20.31 -12.58
N LEU A 360 -11.95 -21.42 -12.37
CA LEU A 360 -10.48 -21.42 -12.41
C LEU A 360 -9.91 -21.24 -13.82
N GLU A 361 -10.59 -21.77 -14.85
CA GLU A 361 -10.18 -21.60 -16.24
C GLU A 361 -10.38 -20.16 -16.71
N ALA A 362 -11.53 -19.57 -16.39
CA ALA A 362 -11.83 -18.16 -16.63
C ALA A 362 -10.80 -17.27 -15.91
N GLY A 363 -10.48 -17.56 -14.64
CA GLY A 363 -9.43 -16.85 -13.90
C GLY A 363 -8.05 -16.95 -14.54
N ARG A 364 -7.67 -18.14 -15.06
CA ARG A 364 -6.44 -18.33 -15.84
C ARG A 364 -6.43 -17.50 -17.12
N GLU A 365 -7.54 -17.49 -17.84
CA GLU A 365 -7.68 -16.70 -19.06
C GLU A 365 -7.54 -15.21 -18.76
N ILE A 366 -8.23 -14.69 -17.74
CA ILE A 366 -8.10 -13.29 -17.30
C ILE A 366 -6.66 -12.95 -16.90
N PHE A 367 -5.96 -13.83 -16.18
CA PHE A 367 -4.54 -13.65 -15.87
C PHE A 367 -3.68 -13.54 -17.14
N GLY A 368 -3.93 -14.42 -18.11
CA GLY A 368 -3.30 -14.38 -19.42
C GLY A 368 -3.53 -13.03 -20.13
N LEU A 369 -4.76 -12.53 -20.12
CA LEU A 369 -5.14 -11.30 -20.83
C LEU A 369 -4.62 -10.03 -20.14
N LEU A 370 -4.69 -9.95 -18.81
CA LEU A 370 -4.44 -8.71 -18.08
C LEU A 370 -3.11 -8.65 -17.34
N CYS A 371 -2.55 -9.80 -16.93
CA CYS A 371 -1.43 -9.85 -16.00
C CYS A 371 -0.14 -10.37 -16.65
N SER A 372 -0.24 -11.30 -17.60
CA SER A 372 0.93 -12.00 -18.19
C SER A 372 1.90 -11.10 -18.96
N SER A 373 1.45 -9.92 -19.41
CA SER A 373 2.33 -8.94 -20.04
C SER A 373 3.39 -8.40 -19.08
N CYS A 374 3.08 -8.39 -17.77
CA CYS A 374 3.93 -7.85 -16.72
C CYS A 374 4.44 -8.89 -15.72
N HIS A 375 3.66 -9.95 -15.46
CA HIS A 375 3.94 -10.95 -14.42
C HIS A 375 4.24 -12.32 -15.02
N SER A 376 5.34 -12.94 -14.58
CA SER A 376 5.61 -14.35 -14.80
C SER A 376 4.99 -15.23 -13.69
N ILE A 377 4.98 -16.53 -13.93
CA ILE A 377 4.68 -17.59 -12.95
C ILE A 377 5.94 -18.45 -12.82
N ASN A 378 6.56 -18.47 -11.63
CA ASN A 378 7.87 -19.12 -11.39
C ASN A 378 8.99 -18.64 -12.35
N GLY A 379 8.90 -17.38 -12.78
CA GLY A 379 9.82 -16.77 -13.73
C GLY A 379 10.82 -15.81 -13.09
N PRO A 380 11.86 -15.40 -13.83
CA PRO A 380 12.87 -14.48 -13.32
C PRO A 380 12.39 -13.01 -13.23
N MET A 381 11.24 -12.67 -13.83
CA MET A 381 10.75 -11.30 -13.94
C MET A 381 9.35 -11.12 -13.32
N ASN A 382 9.28 -10.33 -12.24
CA ASN A 382 8.03 -9.94 -11.59
C ASN A 382 7.10 -11.13 -11.28
N ASP A 383 7.68 -12.20 -10.74
CA ASP A 383 6.94 -13.41 -10.39
C ASP A 383 5.77 -13.11 -9.46
N ILE A 384 4.57 -13.55 -9.87
CA ILE A 384 3.35 -13.31 -9.11
C ILE A 384 3.32 -14.11 -7.81
N LEU A 385 3.99 -15.27 -7.75
CA LEU A 385 3.90 -16.19 -6.61
C LEU A 385 4.44 -15.55 -5.32
N PRO A 386 5.70 -15.07 -5.22
CA PRO A 386 6.19 -14.41 -4.00
C PRO A 386 5.40 -13.15 -3.63
N LEU A 387 4.80 -12.48 -4.62
CA LEU A 387 4.07 -11.23 -4.39
C LEU A 387 2.71 -11.45 -3.73
N THR A 388 2.10 -12.62 -3.95
CA THR A 388 0.73 -12.99 -3.54
C THR A 388 0.68 -14.16 -2.57
N GLU A 389 1.83 -14.75 -2.21
CA GLU A 389 1.97 -15.89 -1.30
C GLU A 389 1.30 -15.68 0.06
N THR A 390 1.21 -14.45 0.54
CA THR A 390 0.63 -14.16 1.86
C THR A 390 -0.88 -13.93 1.83
N LEU A 391 -1.49 -13.80 0.65
CA LEU A 391 -2.89 -13.40 0.51
C LEU A 391 -3.83 -14.60 0.50
N THR A 392 -5.00 -14.44 1.11
CA THR A 392 -6.17 -15.33 0.92
C THR A 392 -6.90 -14.95 -0.37
N ALA A 393 -7.96 -15.70 -0.75
CA ALA A 393 -8.82 -15.28 -1.85
C ALA A 393 -9.48 -13.92 -1.58
N ALA A 394 -10.00 -13.70 -0.37
CA ALA A 394 -10.57 -12.40 0.02
C ALA A 394 -9.53 -11.27 0.01
N GLY A 395 -8.30 -11.55 0.47
CA GLY A 395 -7.18 -10.60 0.40
C GLY A 395 -6.77 -10.29 -1.04
N MET A 396 -6.79 -11.29 -1.92
CA MET A 396 -6.50 -11.11 -3.34
C MET A 396 -7.60 -10.30 -4.04
N GLU A 397 -8.89 -10.57 -3.75
CA GLU A 397 -9.99 -9.72 -4.24
C GLU A 397 -9.85 -8.27 -3.78
N ALA A 398 -9.56 -8.04 -2.50
CA ALA A 398 -9.33 -6.70 -1.98
C ALA A 398 -8.14 -6.02 -2.68
N MET A 399 -7.05 -6.77 -2.93
CA MET A 399 -5.89 -6.27 -3.68
C MET A 399 -6.25 -5.90 -5.13
N LEU A 400 -7.07 -6.71 -5.81
CA LEU A 400 -7.56 -6.41 -7.16
C LEU A 400 -8.44 -5.15 -7.17
N GLU A 401 -9.34 -5.00 -6.18
CA GLU A 401 -10.22 -3.84 -6.02
C GLU A 401 -9.42 -2.54 -5.84
N GLY A 402 -8.42 -2.56 -4.96
CA GLY A 402 -7.56 -1.40 -4.69
C GLY A 402 -6.38 -1.22 -5.65
N MET A 403 -6.27 -2.06 -6.68
CA MET A 403 -5.20 -1.97 -7.67
C MET A 403 -5.30 -0.63 -8.42
N GLY A 404 -4.18 0.08 -8.59
CA GLY A 404 -4.16 1.40 -9.20
C GLY A 404 -4.61 2.55 -8.28
N ALA A 405 -5.31 2.26 -7.17
CA ALA A 405 -5.81 3.29 -6.24
C ALA A 405 -4.70 3.78 -5.29
N VAL A 406 -4.17 2.90 -4.44
CA VAL A 406 -3.12 3.26 -3.46
C VAL A 406 -1.72 3.28 -4.09
N SER A 407 -1.50 2.44 -5.11
CA SER A 407 -0.27 2.43 -5.91
C SER A 407 -0.61 2.53 -7.38
N SER A 408 -0.15 3.59 -8.02
CA SER A 408 -0.32 3.80 -9.47
C SER A 408 0.72 3.07 -10.32
N TYR A 409 1.51 2.17 -9.73
CA TYR A 409 2.56 1.42 -10.45
C TYR A 409 1.96 0.39 -11.43
N MET A 410 0.77 -0.13 -11.11
CA MET A 410 0.03 -1.11 -11.90
C MET A 410 -1.28 -0.49 -12.40
N PRO A 411 -1.80 -0.91 -13.57
CA PRO A 411 -3.12 -0.50 -14.01
C PRO A 411 -4.18 -1.01 -13.02
N GLY A 412 -5.30 -0.30 -12.90
CA GLY A 412 -6.42 -0.80 -12.11
C GLY A 412 -7.00 -2.07 -12.70
N PHE A 413 -7.62 -2.91 -11.87
CA PHE A 413 -8.34 -4.07 -12.37
C PHE A 413 -9.60 -3.61 -13.11
N ILE A 414 -9.73 -4.03 -14.37
CA ILE A 414 -10.79 -3.56 -15.29
C ILE A 414 -11.89 -4.61 -15.51
N GLY A 415 -11.82 -5.77 -14.84
CA GLY A 415 -12.87 -6.78 -14.89
C GLY A 415 -14.03 -6.47 -13.93
N ASN A 416 -15.16 -7.14 -14.17
CA ASN A 416 -16.31 -7.07 -13.27
C ASN A 416 -16.09 -7.91 -11.99
N LYS A 417 -17.06 -7.91 -11.07
CA LYS A 417 -16.92 -8.60 -9.78
C LYS A 417 -16.75 -10.12 -9.92
N ALA A 418 -17.45 -10.76 -10.84
CA ALA A 418 -17.32 -12.20 -11.09
C ALA A 418 -15.92 -12.55 -11.63
N GLU A 419 -15.41 -11.74 -12.54
CA GLU A 419 -14.05 -11.87 -13.09
C GLU A 419 -12.97 -11.59 -12.05
N GLN A 420 -13.20 -10.64 -11.13
CA GLN A 420 -12.33 -10.38 -10.00
C GLN A 420 -12.21 -11.62 -9.10
N THR A 421 -13.35 -12.21 -8.72
CA THR A 421 -13.39 -13.44 -7.92
C THR A 421 -12.72 -14.60 -8.65
N ALA A 422 -13.01 -14.80 -9.94
CA ALA A 422 -12.38 -15.86 -10.75
C ALA A 422 -10.85 -15.72 -10.81
N LEU A 423 -10.34 -14.50 -11.05
CA LEU A 423 -8.90 -14.23 -11.05
C LEU A 423 -8.28 -14.48 -9.67
N ALA A 424 -8.93 -14.01 -8.60
CA ALA A 424 -8.47 -14.25 -7.23
C ALA A 424 -8.43 -15.75 -6.91
N SER A 425 -9.47 -16.50 -7.28
CA SER A 425 -9.53 -17.95 -7.14
C SER A 425 -8.42 -18.65 -7.91
N TYR A 426 -8.15 -18.25 -9.16
CA TYR A 426 -7.07 -18.84 -9.95
C TYR A 426 -5.69 -18.60 -9.32
N ILE A 427 -5.41 -17.37 -8.86
CA ILE A 427 -4.13 -17.07 -8.21
C ILE A 427 -3.98 -17.87 -6.91
N VAL A 428 -5.02 -17.92 -6.07
CA VAL A 428 -4.93 -18.52 -4.73
C VAL A 428 -5.07 -20.04 -4.75
N TYR A 429 -6.06 -20.59 -5.43
CA TYR A 429 -6.32 -22.04 -5.46
C TYR A 429 -5.68 -22.72 -6.67
N GLY A 430 -5.54 -22.03 -7.80
CA GLY A 430 -4.92 -22.58 -9.00
C GLY A 430 -3.39 -22.58 -8.92
N LEU A 431 -2.79 -21.39 -8.75
CA LEU A 431 -1.34 -21.21 -8.74
C LEU A 431 -0.73 -21.61 -7.39
N HIS A 432 -1.22 -21.05 -6.29
CA HIS A 432 -0.71 -21.35 -4.94
C HIS A 432 -1.22 -22.67 -4.37
N LYS A 433 -2.28 -23.25 -4.94
CA LYS A 433 -2.91 -24.49 -4.44
C LYS A 433 -3.29 -24.43 -2.97
N LYS A 434 -3.67 -23.24 -2.50
CA LYS A 434 -4.16 -23.06 -1.13
C LYS A 434 -5.53 -23.72 -0.99
N GLN A 435 -5.96 -23.84 0.25
CA GLN A 435 -7.33 -24.23 0.60
C GLN A 435 -7.98 -23.08 1.34
N ASP A 436 -9.31 -23.10 1.38
CA ASP A 436 -10.05 -22.17 2.23
C ASP A 436 -9.62 -22.34 3.68
N ILE A 437 -9.45 -21.21 4.36
CA ILE A 437 -9.23 -21.22 5.80
C ILE A 437 -10.61 -21.52 6.40
N GLU A 438 -10.81 -22.75 6.90
CA GLU A 438 -12.03 -23.09 7.62
C GLU A 438 -12.28 -22.05 8.71
N SER A 439 -13.49 -21.48 8.71
CA SER A 439 -13.95 -20.69 9.84
C SER A 439 -14.17 -21.64 11.00
N GLU A 440 -13.19 -21.79 11.90
CA GLU A 440 -13.49 -22.29 13.23
C GLU A 440 -14.56 -21.36 13.82
N LYS A 441 -15.78 -21.88 13.98
CA LYS A 441 -16.86 -21.22 14.69
C LYS A 441 -16.82 -21.75 16.11
N PRO A 442 -16.21 -21.03 17.08
CA PRO A 442 -16.21 -21.50 18.44
C PRO A 442 -17.66 -21.46 18.92
N GLY A 443 -18.13 -22.57 19.48
CA GLY A 443 -19.42 -22.56 20.15
C GLY A 443 -19.38 -21.56 21.29
N ILE A 444 -20.36 -20.66 21.35
CA ILE A 444 -20.56 -19.79 22.51
C ILE A 444 -21.06 -20.66 23.65
N LYS A 445 -20.27 -20.78 24.71
CA LYS A 445 -20.66 -21.50 25.91
C LYS A 445 -21.53 -20.56 26.77
N PRO A 446 -22.77 -20.92 27.09
CA PRO A 446 -23.59 -20.13 27.99
C PRO A 446 -22.89 -19.94 29.35
N LEU A 447 -22.90 -18.73 29.88
CA LEU A 447 -22.36 -18.41 31.19
C LEU A 447 -23.46 -18.39 32.25
N ALA A 448 -23.08 -18.58 33.51
CA ALA A 448 -24.03 -18.48 34.62
C ALA A 448 -24.49 -17.03 34.81
N LYS A 449 -25.78 -16.87 35.11
CA LYS A 449 -26.36 -15.58 35.50
C LYS A 449 -25.92 -15.25 36.93
N GLU A 450 -25.18 -14.17 37.09
CA GLU A 450 -24.64 -13.72 38.37
C GLU A 450 -25.02 -12.27 38.67
N ILE A 451 -26.17 -12.08 39.31
CA ILE A 451 -26.63 -10.76 39.76
C ILE A 451 -26.46 -10.70 41.29
N PRO A 452 -25.66 -9.76 41.82
CA PRO A 452 -25.56 -9.55 43.27
C PRO A 452 -26.92 -9.16 43.89
N GLY A 453 -27.12 -9.47 45.17
CA GLY A 453 -28.34 -9.08 45.88
C GLY A 453 -28.42 -7.57 46.13
N PHE A 454 -29.63 -7.05 46.18
CA PHE A 454 -29.95 -5.69 46.61
C PHE A 454 -31.34 -5.66 47.23
N ASP A 455 -31.46 -5.15 48.45
CA ASP A 455 -32.72 -4.92 49.17
C ASP A 455 -32.97 -3.41 49.25
N LYS A 456 -33.85 -2.92 48.38
CA LYS A 456 -34.21 -1.50 48.28
C LYS A 456 -34.72 -0.88 49.58
N ASP A 457 -35.18 -1.69 50.54
CA ASP A 457 -35.73 -1.20 51.81
C ASP A 457 -34.67 -1.19 52.94
N LYS A 458 -33.51 -1.85 52.75
CA LYS A 458 -32.46 -1.98 53.77
C LYS A 458 -31.10 -1.46 53.35
N ASP A 459 -30.74 -1.57 52.09
CA ASP A 459 -29.41 -1.21 51.62
C ASP A 459 -29.30 0.31 51.48
N GLU A 460 -28.34 0.92 52.14
CA GLU A 460 -28.15 2.38 52.17
C GLU A 460 -27.29 2.90 51.01
N TYR A 461 -26.65 2.02 50.25
CA TYR A 461 -25.65 2.40 49.25
C TYR A 461 -25.89 1.71 47.91
N ILE A 462 -25.52 2.42 46.85
CA ILE A 462 -25.44 1.91 45.48
C ILE A 462 -24.04 2.13 44.97
N LEU A 463 -23.54 1.16 44.21
CA LEU A 463 -22.25 1.24 43.57
C LEU A 463 -22.44 1.22 42.04
N ALA A 464 -22.14 2.35 41.40
CA ALA A 464 -22.19 2.48 39.94
C ALA A 464 -20.77 2.32 39.38
N ALA A 465 -20.53 1.23 38.63
CA ALA A 465 -19.23 0.88 38.06
C ALA A 465 -19.26 0.80 36.53
N ARG A 466 -18.15 1.13 35.88
CA ARG A 466 -18.01 1.07 34.41
C ARG A 466 -16.55 0.92 34.00
N THR A 467 -16.34 0.40 32.79
CA THR A 467 -14.99 0.32 32.19
C THR A 467 -14.73 1.47 31.21
N GLY A 468 -13.46 1.72 30.89
CA GLY A 468 -13.02 2.86 30.08
C GLY A 468 -13.30 2.74 28.58
N LYS A 469 -13.58 1.54 28.08
CA LYS A 469 -13.87 1.27 26.66
C LYS A 469 -15.03 0.28 26.55
N GLY A 470 -15.83 0.42 25.50
CA GLY A 470 -16.91 -0.51 25.17
C GLY A 470 -16.45 -1.92 24.78
N MET A 471 -15.25 -1.99 24.23
CA MET A 471 -14.51 -3.20 23.88
C MET A 471 -13.05 -2.82 23.72
N HIS A 472 -12.14 -3.45 24.48
CA HIS A 472 -10.71 -3.24 24.29
C HIS A 472 -10.14 -4.29 23.33
N CYS A 473 -9.77 -3.87 22.12
CA CYS A 473 -9.12 -4.77 21.16
C CYS A 473 -7.60 -4.78 21.39
N ILE A 474 -7.02 -5.98 21.41
CA ILE A 474 -5.57 -6.19 21.55
C ILE A 474 -5.08 -7.20 20.52
N SER A 475 -3.79 -7.10 20.18
CA SER A 475 -3.04 -8.17 19.52
C SER A 475 -2.48 -9.09 20.57
N ASP A 476 -2.54 -10.39 20.33
CA ASP A 476 -1.95 -11.45 21.15
C ASP A 476 -0.77 -12.15 20.46
N SER A 477 -0.18 -11.47 19.46
CA SER A 477 1.01 -11.89 18.69
C SER A 477 2.26 -11.09 19.10
N ASP A 478 2.41 -10.80 20.40
CA ASP A 478 3.39 -9.84 20.94
C ASP A 478 4.86 -10.18 20.64
N LYS A 479 5.15 -11.42 20.25
CA LYS A 479 6.45 -11.85 19.72
C LYS A 479 6.86 -11.13 18.43
N TYR A 480 5.90 -10.59 17.67
CA TYR A 480 6.17 -9.89 16.41
C TYR A 480 5.81 -8.41 16.49
N PHE A 481 4.54 -8.13 16.78
CA PHE A 481 4.09 -6.76 16.99
C PHE A 481 2.94 -6.71 17.98
N THR A 482 2.76 -5.52 18.54
CA THR A 482 1.55 -5.18 19.29
C THR A 482 0.98 -3.83 18.82
N PHE A 483 -0.34 -3.69 18.76
CA PHE A 483 -0.98 -2.39 18.46
C PHE A 483 -1.70 -1.77 19.66
N SER A 484 -1.88 -2.54 20.74
CA SER A 484 -2.54 -2.11 21.96
C SER A 484 -2.08 -3.01 23.10
N ILE A 485 -1.80 -2.40 24.25
CA ILE A 485 -1.32 -3.10 25.45
C ILE A 485 -2.51 -3.75 26.17
N PRO A 486 -2.36 -4.96 26.74
CA PRO A 486 -3.36 -5.53 27.66
C PRO A 486 -3.63 -4.59 28.84
N GLY A 487 -4.87 -4.13 28.99
CA GLY A 487 -5.22 -3.15 30.00
C GLY A 487 -6.62 -2.58 29.83
N THR A 488 -7.45 -2.67 30.87
CA THR A 488 -8.73 -1.96 30.96
C THR A 488 -8.72 -1.01 32.15
N ASP A 489 -9.34 0.15 31.98
CA ASP A 489 -9.54 1.09 33.08
C ASP A 489 -10.92 0.84 33.70
N LEU A 490 -10.99 0.75 35.02
CA LEU A 490 -12.22 0.61 35.80
C LEU A 490 -12.50 1.92 36.56
N TYR A 491 -13.76 2.33 36.59
CA TYR A 491 -14.25 3.50 37.29
C TYR A 491 -15.46 3.11 38.14
N ALA A 492 -15.57 3.65 39.35
CA ALA A 492 -16.70 3.39 40.24
C ALA A 492 -17.06 4.63 41.08
N GLN A 493 -18.36 4.84 41.30
CA GLN A 493 -18.91 5.86 42.18
C GLN A 493 -19.80 5.19 43.23
N LEU A 494 -19.49 5.42 44.51
CA LEU A 494 -20.32 4.96 45.63
C LEU A 494 -21.32 6.08 45.97
N ILE A 495 -22.59 5.74 45.93
CA ILE A 495 -23.70 6.67 46.16
C ILE A 495 -24.42 6.22 47.42
N LYS A 496 -24.50 7.09 48.43
CA LYS A 496 -25.35 6.90 49.60
C LYS A 496 -26.76 7.36 49.26
N ARG A 497 -27.73 6.47 49.45
CA ARG A 497 -29.15 6.72 49.21
C ARG A 497 -29.69 7.69 50.27
N GLY A 498 -30.63 8.53 49.85
CA GLY A 498 -31.26 9.54 50.70
C GLY A 498 -32.28 10.36 49.92
N GLU A 499 -32.94 11.33 50.54
CA GLU A 499 -33.84 12.25 49.80
C GLU A 499 -33.04 12.98 48.71
N SER A 500 -31.86 13.45 49.09
CA SER A 500 -30.78 13.89 48.21
C SER A 500 -29.59 12.93 48.34
N PRO A 501 -29.37 12.03 47.38
CA PRO A 501 -28.26 11.09 47.39
C PRO A 501 -26.90 11.80 47.38
N GLU A 502 -25.91 11.21 48.05
CA GLU A 502 -24.57 11.79 48.19
C GLU A 502 -23.50 10.86 47.61
N LEU A 503 -22.54 11.44 46.88
CA LEU A 503 -21.34 10.73 46.44
C LEU A 503 -20.36 10.59 47.61
N ILE A 504 -19.99 9.35 47.93
CA ILE A 504 -19.07 9.04 49.02
C ILE A 504 -17.66 8.94 48.46
N THR A 505 -16.76 9.76 48.99
CA THR A 505 -15.39 9.96 48.46
C THR A 505 -14.30 9.76 49.51
N ASP A 506 -14.67 9.76 50.78
CA ASP A 506 -13.81 9.56 51.93
C ASP A 506 -14.28 8.38 52.78
N ASP A 507 -13.40 7.95 53.70
CA ASP A 507 -13.70 6.93 54.72
C ASP A 507 -14.17 5.55 54.23
N VAL A 508 -14.00 5.28 52.93
CA VAL A 508 -14.31 4.00 52.30
C VAL A 508 -13.12 3.47 51.48
N ILE A 509 -13.04 2.15 51.38
CA ILE A 509 -12.07 1.44 50.55
C ILE A 509 -12.84 0.67 49.48
N LEU A 510 -12.60 1.00 48.22
CA LEU A 510 -13.13 0.23 47.10
C LEU A 510 -12.07 -0.76 46.61
N SER A 511 -12.45 -2.02 46.55
CA SER A 511 -11.63 -3.10 46.00
C SER A 511 -12.30 -3.72 44.79
N TYR A 512 -11.49 -4.31 43.91
CA TYR A 512 -11.97 -5.04 42.76
C TYR A 512 -11.29 -6.41 42.66
N LYS A 513 -12.00 -7.38 42.08
CA LYS A 513 -11.48 -8.70 41.76
C LYS A 513 -12.10 -9.20 40.45
N ILE A 514 -11.27 -9.66 39.52
CA ILE A 514 -11.75 -10.34 38.31
C ILE A 514 -12.32 -11.73 38.64
N GLU A 515 -13.31 -12.15 37.85
CA GLU A 515 -13.87 -13.49 37.85
C GLU A 515 -12.77 -14.58 37.81
N ASP A 516 -13.01 -15.69 38.50
CA ASP A 516 -12.03 -16.76 38.60
C ASP A 516 -11.71 -17.35 37.22
N GLY A 517 -10.45 -17.70 36.97
CA GLY A 517 -9.97 -18.18 35.67
C GLY A 517 -9.33 -17.11 34.77
N PHE A 518 -9.31 -15.84 35.20
CA PHE A 518 -8.65 -14.72 34.51
C PHE A 518 -7.49 -14.12 35.32
N ASP A 519 -7.08 -14.75 36.41
CA ASP A 519 -6.11 -14.23 37.37
C ASP A 519 -4.65 -14.30 36.89
N THR A 520 -4.36 -15.12 35.87
CA THR A 520 -3.02 -15.33 35.30
C THR A 520 -2.93 -15.00 33.80
N PRO A 521 -3.22 -13.75 33.38
CA PRO A 521 -3.23 -13.38 31.98
C PRO A 521 -1.85 -13.58 31.28
N SER A 522 -0.74 -13.60 32.03
CA SER A 522 0.59 -13.89 31.48
C SER A 522 0.79 -15.32 30.98
N SER A 523 -0.11 -16.25 31.32
CA SER A 523 -0.09 -17.61 30.77
C SER A 523 -0.60 -17.68 29.32
N HIS A 524 -1.34 -16.66 28.86
CA HIS A 524 -2.01 -16.68 27.56
C HIS A 524 -1.33 -15.84 26.47
N THR A 525 -0.42 -14.92 26.83
CA THR A 525 0.33 -14.12 25.85
C THR A 525 1.77 -13.82 26.27
N ASP A 526 2.62 -13.61 25.27
CA ASP A 526 4.03 -13.27 25.41
C ASP A 526 4.26 -11.77 25.76
N PHE A 527 3.22 -10.96 25.94
CA PHE A 527 3.34 -9.52 26.19
C PHE A 527 4.37 -9.18 27.28
N TRP A 528 4.27 -9.80 28.47
CA TRP A 528 5.16 -9.51 29.59
C TRP A 528 6.62 -9.84 29.30
N LYS A 529 6.88 -10.92 28.55
CA LYS A 529 8.22 -11.30 28.09
C LYS A 529 8.88 -10.21 27.23
N TYR A 530 8.08 -9.52 26.41
CA TYR A 530 8.55 -8.46 25.52
C TYR A 530 8.20 -7.05 25.97
N SER A 531 7.65 -6.88 27.18
CA SER A 531 7.16 -5.59 27.71
C SER A 531 8.17 -4.47 27.60
N LYS A 532 9.45 -4.75 27.90
CA LYS A 532 10.54 -3.77 27.78
C LYS A 532 10.75 -3.28 26.35
N SER A 533 10.65 -4.16 25.35
CA SER A 533 10.77 -3.78 23.93
C SER A 533 9.54 -3.02 23.46
N LEU A 534 8.34 -3.46 23.87
CA LEU A 534 7.06 -2.93 23.41
C LEU A 534 6.67 -1.60 24.08
N THR A 535 7.06 -1.39 25.33
CA THR A 535 6.61 -0.24 26.15
C THR A 535 7.75 0.62 26.67
N GLY A 536 9.00 0.15 26.57
CA GLY A 536 10.15 0.77 27.24
C GLY A 536 10.29 0.41 28.72
N GLN A 537 9.31 -0.30 29.31
CA GLN A 537 9.28 -0.67 30.72
C GLN A 537 9.22 -2.20 30.90
N SER A 538 9.98 -2.73 31.86
CA SER A 538 9.83 -4.12 32.29
C SER A 538 8.63 -4.25 33.22
N ILE A 539 7.53 -4.79 32.70
CA ILE A 539 6.28 -4.94 33.46
C ILE A 539 6.27 -6.34 34.12
N PRO A 540 6.08 -6.44 35.45
CA PRO A 540 5.95 -7.74 36.12
C PRO A 540 4.78 -8.57 35.57
N GLN A 541 4.91 -9.89 35.60
CA GLN A 541 3.83 -10.81 35.18
C GLN A 541 2.52 -10.48 35.90
N ASP A 542 1.40 -10.66 35.19
CA ASP A 542 0.03 -10.46 35.65
C ASP A 542 -0.26 -9.06 36.20
N THR A 543 0.57 -8.08 35.82
CA THR A 543 0.47 -6.69 36.23
C THR A 543 0.30 -5.79 35.01
N GLY A 544 -0.55 -4.79 35.14
CA GLY A 544 -0.79 -3.75 34.15
C GLY A 544 0.33 -2.72 34.07
N ILE A 545 0.31 -1.88 33.03
CA ILE A 545 1.32 -0.82 32.83
C ILE A 545 1.37 0.21 33.97
N TYR A 546 0.28 0.38 34.71
CA TYR A 546 0.21 1.26 35.88
C TYR A 546 0.35 0.53 37.22
N GLY A 547 0.81 -0.73 37.23
CA GLY A 547 1.06 -1.50 38.45
C GLY A 547 -0.16 -2.20 39.06
N LYS A 548 -1.36 -2.01 38.50
CA LYS A 548 -2.59 -2.70 38.95
C LYS A 548 -2.58 -4.17 38.51
N LYS A 549 -3.04 -5.07 39.39
CA LYS A 549 -3.25 -6.50 39.10
C LYS A 549 -4.71 -6.78 38.76
N THR A 550 -5.06 -8.03 38.49
CA THR A 550 -6.44 -8.53 38.29
C THR A 550 -7.33 -8.45 39.53
N SER A 551 -6.74 -8.20 40.69
CA SER A 551 -7.43 -7.77 41.91
C SER A 551 -6.62 -6.70 42.63
N GLY A 552 -7.29 -5.83 43.38
CA GLY A 552 -6.60 -4.76 44.11
C GLY A 552 -7.55 -3.71 44.67
N ILE A 553 -6.96 -2.60 45.13
CA ILE A 553 -7.66 -1.42 45.65
C ILE A 553 -7.70 -0.34 44.57
N MET A 554 -8.83 0.34 44.48
CA MET A 554 -9.06 1.47 43.57
C MET A 554 -8.54 2.77 44.19
N ASP A 555 -8.02 3.67 43.35
CA ASP A 555 -7.51 4.99 43.75
C ASP A 555 -8.57 6.05 43.51
N PHE A 556 -8.85 6.92 44.49
CA PHE A 556 -9.78 8.02 44.30
C PHE A 556 -9.18 9.10 43.38
N ASN A 557 -9.96 9.53 42.38
CA ASN A 557 -9.63 10.64 41.49
C ASN A 557 -10.56 11.82 41.77
N GLU A 558 -10.01 12.88 42.37
CA GLU A 558 -10.76 14.09 42.76
C GLU A 558 -11.39 14.81 41.57
N GLU A 559 -10.67 14.91 40.45
CA GLU A 559 -11.15 15.62 39.25
C GLU A 559 -12.37 14.91 38.63
N MET A 560 -12.41 13.59 38.71
CA MET A 560 -13.51 12.78 38.17
C MET A 560 -14.62 12.49 39.18
N GLY A 561 -14.41 12.75 40.47
CA GLY A 561 -15.33 12.34 41.54
C GLY A 561 -15.59 10.84 41.54
N ALA A 562 -14.57 10.02 41.23
CA ALA A 562 -14.72 8.58 41.06
C ALA A 562 -13.46 7.81 41.51
N TYR A 563 -13.66 6.59 41.99
CA TYR A 563 -12.59 5.63 42.24
C TYR A 563 -12.16 5.00 40.92
N THR A 564 -10.86 4.81 40.74
CA THR A 564 -10.27 4.36 39.48
C THR A 564 -9.27 3.23 39.70
N ALA A 565 -9.23 2.28 38.77
CA ALA A 565 -8.14 1.30 38.67
C ALA A 565 -7.72 1.20 37.22
N ARG A 566 -6.56 1.77 36.90
CA ARG A 566 -6.11 1.92 35.51
C ARG A 566 -5.25 0.76 35.04
N GLY A 567 -5.46 0.36 33.80
CA GLY A 567 -4.66 -0.65 33.10
C GLY A 567 -4.71 -2.04 33.72
N ILE A 568 -5.84 -2.47 34.30
CA ILE A 568 -6.02 -3.84 34.81
C ILE A 568 -5.76 -4.82 33.65
N PRO A 569 -4.84 -5.79 33.79
CA PRO A 569 -4.44 -6.66 32.68
C PRO A 569 -5.49 -7.73 32.41
N VAL A 570 -6.45 -7.43 31.54
CA VAL A 570 -7.56 -8.34 31.18
C VAL A 570 -7.36 -8.88 29.77
N LEU A 571 -7.62 -10.18 29.59
CA LEU A 571 -7.57 -10.91 28.31
C LEU A 571 -8.88 -11.69 28.09
N PRO A 572 -9.25 -12.03 26.85
CA PRO A 572 -10.50 -12.77 26.57
C PRO A 572 -10.37 -14.28 26.80
N TYR A 573 -9.32 -14.72 27.50
CA TYR A 573 -8.94 -16.13 27.63
C TYR A 573 -9.23 -16.63 29.04
N GLU A 574 -9.88 -17.78 29.11
CA GLU A 574 -10.01 -18.59 30.32
C GLU A 574 -9.03 -19.77 30.22
N ASN A 575 -8.77 -20.46 31.34
CA ASN A 575 -7.91 -21.65 31.37
C ASN A 575 -8.23 -22.68 30.25
N ASP A 576 -9.51 -22.88 29.91
CA ASP A 576 -9.98 -23.83 28.88
C ASP A 576 -11.03 -23.23 27.91
N GLY A 577 -10.97 -21.93 27.62
CA GLY A 577 -12.01 -21.27 26.85
C GLY A 577 -11.72 -19.83 26.41
N ILE A 578 -12.70 -19.25 25.73
CA ILE A 578 -12.71 -17.85 25.32
C ILE A 578 -14.00 -17.22 25.83
N ASN A 579 -13.82 -16.14 26.59
CA ASN A 579 -14.88 -15.31 27.13
C ASN A 579 -14.44 -13.84 27.02
N PRO A 580 -14.94 -13.12 26.00
CA PRO A 580 -14.63 -11.72 25.76
C PRO A 580 -15.21 -10.75 26.81
N TYR A 581 -15.99 -11.24 27.78
CA TYR A 581 -16.74 -10.43 28.72
C TYR A 581 -16.49 -10.85 30.20
N PRO A 582 -15.23 -10.93 30.67
CA PRO A 582 -14.96 -11.25 32.07
C PRO A 582 -15.65 -10.24 33.01
N LEU A 583 -16.10 -10.70 34.17
CA LEU A 583 -16.68 -9.83 35.19
C LEU A 583 -15.61 -9.32 36.16
N LEU A 584 -15.71 -8.04 36.52
CA LEU A 584 -15.04 -7.45 37.67
C LEU A 584 -16.07 -7.29 38.78
N THR A 585 -15.82 -7.90 39.94
CA THR A 585 -16.57 -7.65 41.16
C THR A 585 -15.95 -6.45 41.87
N ILE A 586 -16.77 -5.48 42.26
CA ILE A 586 -16.35 -4.29 42.99
C ILE A 586 -17.05 -4.30 44.35
N GLU A 587 -16.29 -4.11 45.41
CA GLU A 587 -16.76 -4.13 46.78
C GLU A 587 -16.29 -2.86 47.50
N ALA A 588 -17.24 -2.12 48.07
CA ALA A 588 -16.99 -0.97 48.92
C ALA A 588 -17.09 -1.37 50.39
N LYS A 589 -16.07 -1.05 51.19
CA LYS A 589 -16.04 -1.27 52.64
C LYS A 589 -15.80 0.01 53.40
N ASP A 590 -16.38 0.12 54.59
CA ASP A 590 -16.02 1.16 55.55
C ASP A 590 -14.68 0.83 56.25
N LYS A 591 -14.20 1.76 57.09
CA LYS A 591 -12.97 1.58 57.90
C LYS A 591 -13.00 0.39 58.86
N THR A 592 -14.18 -0.13 59.21
CA THR A 592 -14.34 -1.30 60.08
C THR A 592 -14.26 -2.62 59.30
N GLY A 593 -14.28 -2.56 57.97
CA GLY A 593 -14.30 -3.71 57.08
C GLY A 593 -15.71 -4.21 56.76
N LYS A 594 -16.76 -3.50 57.18
CA LYS A 594 -18.15 -3.82 56.82
C LYS A 594 -18.40 -3.45 55.36
N THR A 595 -18.94 -4.39 54.59
CA THR A 595 -19.36 -4.17 53.20
C THR A 595 -20.55 -3.21 53.16
N LEU A 596 -20.38 -2.10 52.44
CA LEU A 596 -21.41 -1.08 52.23
C LEU A 596 -22.23 -1.37 50.96
N ALA A 597 -21.55 -1.75 49.87
CA ALA A 597 -22.15 -2.13 48.61
C ALA A 597 -21.23 -3.08 47.83
N LEU A 598 -21.84 -3.92 46.99
CA LEU A 598 -21.13 -4.81 46.07
C LEU A 598 -21.86 -4.84 44.73
N THR A 599 -21.11 -4.78 43.63
CA THR A 599 -21.67 -4.93 42.28
C THR A 599 -20.70 -5.64 41.35
N LYS A 600 -21.14 -5.90 40.11
CA LYS A 600 -20.32 -6.50 39.04
C LYS A 600 -20.46 -5.70 37.75
N VAL A 601 -19.38 -5.63 36.97
CA VAL A 601 -19.39 -5.01 35.64
C VAL A 601 -18.53 -5.80 34.66
N THR A 602 -18.89 -5.77 33.38
CA THR A 602 -18.09 -6.41 32.33
C THR A 602 -16.82 -5.61 32.01
N ALA A 603 -15.72 -6.35 31.81
CA ALA A 603 -14.45 -5.85 31.31
C ALA A 603 -14.20 -6.35 29.88
N PRO A 604 -14.96 -5.85 28.89
CA PRO A 604 -14.96 -6.40 27.55
C PRO A 604 -13.60 -6.23 26.85
N VAL A 605 -13.05 -7.33 26.39
CA VAL A 605 -11.76 -7.40 25.68
C VAL A 605 -11.85 -8.38 24.53
N SER A 606 -11.17 -8.08 23.42
CA SER A 606 -11.18 -8.93 22.23
C SER A 606 -9.80 -9.06 21.60
N THR A 607 -9.51 -10.26 21.11
CA THR A 607 -8.40 -10.55 20.19
C THR A 607 -8.92 -10.90 18.78
N GLU A 608 -10.22 -10.70 18.53
CA GLU A 608 -10.92 -11.05 17.30
C GLU A 608 -10.78 -9.92 16.26
N MET A 609 -9.54 -9.44 16.07
CA MET A 609 -9.20 -8.54 14.97
C MET A 609 -8.78 -9.38 13.77
N ASP A 610 -9.70 -9.65 12.84
CA ASP A 610 -9.61 -10.73 11.84
C ASP A 610 -8.66 -10.42 10.65
N CYS A 611 -7.44 -9.96 10.92
CA CYS A 611 -6.44 -9.63 9.90
C CYS A 611 -6.10 -10.83 8.99
N ARG A 612 -6.24 -12.07 9.51
CA ARG A 612 -6.02 -13.30 8.74
C ARG A 612 -6.96 -13.41 7.53
N HIS A 613 -8.12 -12.74 7.57
CA HIS A 613 -9.10 -12.78 6.49
C HIS A 613 -8.47 -12.35 5.16
N CYS A 614 -7.53 -11.40 5.19
CA CYS A 614 -6.77 -10.94 4.02
C CYS A 614 -5.31 -11.42 4.02
N HIS A 615 -4.66 -11.49 5.19
CA HIS A 615 -3.22 -11.76 5.33
C HIS A 615 -2.87 -13.23 5.56
N GLY A 616 -3.84 -14.14 5.49
CA GLY A 616 -3.64 -15.58 5.66
C GLY A 616 -3.28 -15.99 7.08
N GLY A 617 -2.93 -17.26 7.27
CA GLY A 617 -2.71 -17.88 8.57
C GLY A 617 -3.99 -18.42 9.21
N SER A 618 -3.91 -18.85 10.47
CA SER A 618 -5.03 -19.38 11.24
C SER A 618 -5.37 -18.45 12.41
N TRP A 619 -6.44 -18.77 13.13
CA TRP A 619 -6.60 -18.26 14.49
C TRP A 619 -5.51 -18.84 15.40
N LYS A 620 -5.06 -18.07 16.38
CA LYS A 620 -4.11 -18.54 17.41
C LYS A 620 -4.81 -19.39 18.47
N ASN A 621 -6.01 -18.97 18.87
CA ASN A 621 -6.89 -19.64 19.82
C ASN A 621 -8.23 -19.93 19.13
N ARG A 622 -8.99 -20.93 19.57
CA ARG A 622 -10.21 -21.40 18.87
C ARG A 622 -11.14 -20.24 18.44
N GLY A 623 -11.08 -19.84 17.17
CA GLY A 623 -11.82 -18.69 16.60
C GLY A 623 -11.49 -17.27 17.07
N THR A 624 -10.33 -17.01 17.68
CA THR A 624 -9.84 -15.64 17.99
C THR A 624 -8.31 -15.58 18.02
N GLY A 625 -7.74 -14.37 18.01
CA GLY A 625 -6.30 -14.15 18.18
C GLY A 625 -5.46 -14.36 16.93
N LEU A 626 -4.39 -13.59 16.82
CA LEU A 626 -3.55 -13.50 15.63
C LEU A 626 -2.44 -14.56 15.66
N SER A 627 -2.43 -15.47 14.68
CA SER A 627 -1.34 -16.45 14.56
C SER A 627 0.01 -15.80 14.22
N ASP A 628 1.09 -16.48 14.59
CA ASP A 628 2.47 -16.13 14.20
C ASP A 628 2.58 -15.90 12.68
N ASN A 629 1.97 -16.76 11.86
CA ASN A 629 2.03 -16.67 10.40
C ASN A 629 1.34 -15.40 9.89
N THR A 630 0.16 -15.06 10.39
CA THR A 630 -0.52 -13.82 10.03
C THR A 630 0.32 -12.61 10.43
N ALA A 631 0.92 -12.62 11.62
CA ALA A 631 1.76 -11.52 12.08
C ALA A 631 3.01 -11.33 11.21
N LYS A 632 3.70 -12.43 10.83
CA LYS A 632 4.84 -12.40 9.91
C LYS A 632 4.44 -11.87 8.53
N ASN A 633 3.30 -12.29 8.00
CA ASN A 633 2.81 -11.86 6.70
C ASN A 633 2.58 -10.35 6.67
N ILE A 634 1.99 -9.79 7.75
CA ILE A 634 1.79 -8.35 7.90
C ILE A 634 3.14 -7.61 7.93
N LEU A 635 4.10 -8.06 8.75
CA LEU A 635 5.41 -7.42 8.84
C LEU A 635 6.22 -7.54 7.53
N SER A 636 6.15 -8.67 6.83
CA SER A 636 6.78 -8.86 5.52
C SER A 636 6.25 -7.87 4.48
N ILE A 637 4.93 -7.67 4.43
CA ILE A 637 4.31 -6.69 3.54
C ILE A 637 4.71 -5.27 3.95
N HIS A 638 4.73 -4.98 5.25
CA HIS A 638 5.14 -3.68 5.77
C HIS A 638 6.59 -3.36 5.40
N ASP A 639 7.52 -4.28 5.66
CA ASP A 639 8.94 -4.19 5.32
C ASP A 639 9.14 -3.94 3.82
N ARG A 640 8.43 -4.69 2.97
CA ARG A 640 8.47 -4.52 1.51
C ARG A 640 7.95 -3.16 1.05
N LYS A 641 6.87 -2.64 1.65
CA LYS A 641 6.23 -1.39 1.21
C LYS A 641 6.86 -0.13 1.78
N ASN A 642 7.38 -0.21 3.00
CA ASN A 642 7.89 0.93 3.75
C ASN A 642 9.41 0.90 3.93
N ASN A 643 10.10 -0.09 3.33
CA ASN A 643 11.54 -0.27 3.41
C ASN A 643 12.04 -0.37 4.87
N THR A 644 11.34 -1.18 5.67
CA THR A 644 11.69 -1.47 7.08
C THR A 644 12.26 -2.88 7.23
N ASP A 645 12.76 -3.22 8.42
CA ASP A 645 13.29 -4.55 8.77
C ASP A 645 12.62 -5.15 10.02
N LEU A 646 11.36 -4.79 10.25
CA LEU A 646 10.61 -5.11 11.46
C LEU A 646 10.43 -6.62 11.65
N LEU A 647 10.18 -7.38 10.59
CA LEU A 647 10.07 -8.83 10.66
C LEU A 647 11.38 -9.44 11.17
N LYS A 648 12.50 -9.04 10.58
CA LYS A 648 13.83 -9.53 10.95
C LYS A 648 14.19 -9.15 12.39
N ARG A 649 13.77 -7.98 12.87
CA ARG A 649 13.96 -7.55 14.26
C ARG A 649 13.11 -8.35 15.23
N ALA A 650 11.83 -8.57 14.90
CA ALA A 650 10.92 -9.40 15.68
C ALA A 650 11.45 -10.83 15.85
N GLU A 651 11.93 -11.46 14.77
CA GLU A 651 12.51 -12.80 14.80
C GLU A 651 13.76 -12.90 15.68
N LYS A 652 14.45 -11.78 15.90
CA LYS A 652 15.59 -11.66 16.84
C LYS A 652 15.17 -11.30 18.27
N GLY A 653 13.86 -11.31 18.58
CA GLY A 653 13.33 -11.00 19.91
C GLY A 653 13.15 -9.52 20.20
N SER A 654 13.10 -8.66 19.18
CA SER A 654 12.83 -7.23 19.29
C SER A 654 11.54 -6.84 18.56
N PRO A 655 10.36 -7.24 19.07
CA PRO A 655 9.08 -6.93 18.46
C PRO A 655 8.79 -5.42 18.51
N VAL A 656 7.85 -4.99 17.66
CA VAL A 656 7.49 -3.58 17.47
C VAL A 656 6.13 -3.26 18.07
N MET A 657 6.03 -2.15 18.80
CA MET A 657 4.74 -1.54 19.12
C MET A 657 4.38 -0.57 18.00
N CYS A 658 3.34 -0.87 17.23
CA CYS A 658 2.97 -0.11 16.03
C CYS A 658 2.81 1.39 16.33
N GLN A 659 2.21 1.70 17.49
CA GLN A 659 2.00 3.06 17.96
C GLN A 659 3.28 3.80 18.33
N GLN A 660 4.44 3.14 18.52
CA GLN A 660 5.70 3.86 18.75
C GLN A 660 6.13 4.65 17.52
N CYS A 661 6.06 4.04 16.32
CA CYS A 661 6.36 4.71 15.06
C CYS A 661 5.19 5.55 14.55
N HIS A 662 3.96 5.09 14.81
CA HIS A 662 2.70 5.74 14.43
C HIS A 662 2.02 6.47 15.61
N ASN A 663 2.82 7.14 16.44
CA ASN A 663 2.28 7.94 17.54
C ASN A 663 1.64 9.23 17.01
N ILE A 664 0.73 9.83 17.79
CA ILE A 664 -0.01 11.03 17.40
C ILE A 664 0.94 12.24 17.19
N ASP A 665 2.02 12.30 17.97
CA ASP A 665 3.02 13.38 17.96
C ASP A 665 4.11 13.24 16.88
N SER A 666 4.07 12.17 16.08
CA SER A 666 5.06 11.88 15.06
C SER A 666 4.99 12.93 13.97
N LYS A 667 6.11 13.52 13.58
CA LYS A 667 6.13 14.57 12.54
C LYS A 667 6.11 14.04 11.11
N GLU A 668 6.48 12.78 10.93
CA GLU A 668 6.66 12.17 9.60
C GLU A 668 5.57 11.13 9.31
N ASN A 669 5.27 10.28 10.28
CA ASN A 669 4.32 9.19 10.09
C ASN A 669 2.91 9.62 10.45
N LEU A 670 1.94 9.14 9.67
CA LEU A 670 0.53 9.19 10.04
C LEU A 670 0.33 8.45 11.36
N ASN A 671 -0.55 8.97 12.22
CA ASN A 671 -0.96 8.27 13.43
C ASN A 671 -1.53 6.89 13.09
N PHE A 672 -1.52 5.97 14.06
CA PHE A 672 -1.84 4.55 13.80
C PHE A 672 -3.24 4.35 13.18
N SER A 673 -4.25 5.09 13.65
CA SER A 673 -5.60 5.00 13.10
C SER A 673 -5.65 5.51 11.65
N ALA A 674 -5.05 6.68 11.38
CA ALA A 674 -5.01 7.25 10.03
C ALA A 674 -4.22 6.37 9.05
N ALA A 675 -3.11 5.76 9.49
CA ALA A 675 -2.30 4.88 8.68
C ALA A 675 -3.05 3.60 8.29
N ILE A 676 -3.67 2.91 9.25
CA ILE A 676 -4.40 1.65 9.01
C ILE A 676 -5.65 1.92 8.18
N HIS A 677 -6.49 2.88 8.56
CA HIS A 677 -7.72 3.15 7.83
C HIS A 677 -7.45 3.75 6.46
N GLY A 678 -6.55 4.74 6.36
CA GLY A 678 -6.19 5.38 5.10
C GLY A 678 -5.64 4.41 4.06
N PHE A 679 -4.82 3.44 4.49
CA PHE A 679 -4.30 2.42 3.59
C PHE A 679 -5.37 1.42 3.16
N HIS A 680 -6.12 0.84 4.11
CA HIS A 680 -7.07 -0.24 3.81
C HIS A 680 -8.36 0.24 3.13
N ALA A 681 -8.79 1.49 3.35
CA ALA A 681 -9.96 2.05 2.67
C ALA A 681 -9.83 2.01 1.14
N GLY A 682 -8.60 2.14 0.62
CA GLY A 682 -8.33 2.02 -0.80
C GLY A 682 -8.60 0.64 -1.40
N TYR A 683 -8.64 -0.42 -0.56
CA TYR A 683 -8.80 -1.82 -0.95
C TYR A 683 -10.18 -2.41 -0.57
N MET A 684 -11.01 -1.68 0.18
CA MET A 684 -12.27 -2.18 0.76
C MET A 684 -13.48 -1.31 0.42
N LYS A 685 -13.40 -0.59 -0.71
CA LYS A 685 -14.46 0.32 -1.16
C LYS A 685 -15.77 -0.43 -1.38
N GLY A 686 -16.88 0.25 -1.15
CA GLY A 686 -18.20 -0.30 -1.51
C GLY A 686 -18.80 -1.29 -0.51
N LYS A 687 -18.09 -1.65 0.57
CA LYS A 687 -18.49 -2.74 1.49
C LYS A 687 -19.34 -2.32 2.71
N TRP A 688 -19.74 -1.05 2.83
CA TRP A 688 -20.59 -0.55 3.93
C TRP A 688 -20.07 -0.98 5.31
N ALA A 689 -20.93 -1.37 6.26
CA ALA A 689 -20.52 -1.80 7.61
C ALA A 689 -19.69 -3.09 7.63
N ASP A 690 -19.77 -3.94 6.60
CA ASP A 690 -18.96 -5.16 6.48
C ASP A 690 -17.46 -4.84 6.36
N ALA A 691 -17.11 -3.67 5.82
CA ALA A 691 -15.73 -3.18 5.80
C ALA A 691 -15.16 -3.07 7.23
N CYS A 692 -15.95 -2.51 8.15
CA CYS A 692 -15.56 -2.36 9.54
C CYS A 692 -15.49 -3.72 10.24
N ALA A 693 -16.49 -4.58 10.04
CA ALA A 693 -16.54 -5.93 10.62
C ALA A 693 -15.48 -6.88 10.03
N SER A 694 -14.86 -6.54 8.90
CA SER A 694 -13.73 -7.32 8.36
C SER A 694 -12.48 -7.24 9.24
N CYS A 695 -12.35 -6.18 10.05
CA CYS A 695 -11.24 -6.01 10.97
C CYS A 695 -11.69 -5.99 12.43
N HIS A 696 -12.82 -5.36 12.74
CA HIS A 696 -13.31 -5.26 14.12
C HIS A 696 -14.22 -6.44 14.50
N PRO A 697 -14.32 -6.77 15.81
CA PRO A 697 -15.14 -7.86 16.36
C PRO A 697 -16.66 -7.64 16.22
N GLY A 698 -17.16 -7.48 14.99
CA GLY A 698 -18.54 -7.16 14.66
C GLY A 698 -19.23 -8.19 13.78
N LYS A 699 -18.52 -9.24 13.33
CA LYS A 699 -19.11 -10.25 12.44
C LYS A 699 -20.22 -11.03 13.17
N PRO A 700 -21.33 -11.37 12.48
CA PRO A 700 -22.41 -12.16 13.08
C PRO A 700 -21.98 -13.53 13.62
N ASP A 701 -20.98 -14.15 12.98
CA ASP A 701 -20.41 -15.45 13.33
C ASP A 701 -19.19 -15.37 14.26
N GLY A 702 -18.79 -14.15 14.66
CA GLY A 702 -17.76 -13.92 15.66
C GLY A 702 -18.25 -14.22 17.08
N VAL A 703 -17.31 -14.48 17.99
CA VAL A 703 -17.62 -14.77 19.40
C VAL A 703 -17.81 -13.50 20.21
N THR A 704 -17.20 -12.38 19.79
CA THR A 704 -17.11 -11.16 20.61
C THR A 704 -18.25 -10.16 20.41
N LYS A 705 -18.96 -10.16 19.27
CA LYS A 705 -20.13 -9.29 18.98
C LYS A 705 -20.09 -7.90 19.66
N ALA A 706 -19.05 -7.11 19.39
CA ALA A 706 -18.69 -5.96 20.21
C ALA A 706 -19.77 -4.87 20.28
N TYR A 707 -20.47 -4.62 19.16
CA TYR A 707 -21.64 -3.77 19.14
C TYR A 707 -22.89 -4.58 19.49
N ARG A 708 -23.50 -4.26 20.63
CA ARG A 708 -24.53 -5.09 21.29
C ARG A 708 -25.53 -4.33 22.18
N GLY A 709 -25.43 -3.00 22.27
CA GLY A 709 -26.40 -2.17 22.99
C GLY A 709 -27.68 -1.87 22.20
N ILE A 710 -28.58 -1.09 22.81
CA ILE A 710 -29.91 -0.77 22.28
C ILE A 710 -29.93 -0.18 20.86
N HIS A 711 -28.91 0.60 20.48
CA HIS A 711 -28.82 1.17 19.13
C HIS A 711 -28.71 0.08 18.04
N LYS A 712 -28.09 -1.06 18.34
CA LYS A 712 -28.07 -2.20 17.42
C LYS A 712 -29.44 -2.85 17.31
N GLU A 713 -30.15 -2.98 18.41
CA GLU A 713 -31.53 -3.51 18.41
C GLU A 713 -32.48 -2.59 17.63
N ALA A 714 -32.20 -1.28 17.61
CA ALA A 714 -32.88 -0.29 16.79
C ALA A 714 -32.51 -0.32 15.29
N GLY A 715 -31.66 -1.28 14.86
CA GLY A 715 -31.27 -1.45 13.46
C GLY A 715 -30.11 -0.56 12.99
N LEU A 716 -29.43 0.16 13.89
CA LEU A 716 -28.24 0.94 13.54
C LEU A 716 -27.01 0.03 13.46
N ASP A 717 -26.01 0.47 12.69
CA ASP A 717 -24.70 -0.17 12.56
C ASP A 717 -23.56 0.84 12.80
N CYS A 718 -22.32 0.44 12.53
CA CYS A 718 -21.14 1.28 12.75
C CYS A 718 -21.13 2.55 11.89
N ILE A 719 -21.69 2.50 10.67
CA ILE A 719 -21.56 3.60 9.71
C ILE A 719 -22.50 4.77 10.03
N HIS A 720 -23.61 4.51 10.73
CA HIS A 720 -24.54 5.55 11.18
C HIS A 720 -23.85 6.57 12.11
N CYS A 721 -22.85 6.09 12.86
CA CYS A 721 -22.08 6.90 13.79
C CYS A 721 -20.73 7.35 13.22
N HIS A 722 -20.01 6.44 12.55
CA HIS A 722 -18.62 6.65 12.14
C HIS A 722 -18.42 6.96 10.65
N GLY A 723 -19.47 6.85 9.82
CA GLY A 723 -19.40 6.94 8.37
C GLY A 723 -18.92 5.65 7.72
N THR A 724 -18.88 5.61 6.39
CA THR A 724 -18.28 4.47 5.67
C THR A 724 -16.77 4.38 5.95
N MET A 725 -16.13 3.26 5.58
CA MET A 725 -14.67 3.10 5.72
C MET A 725 -13.91 4.22 4.99
N GLU A 726 -14.40 4.63 3.83
CA GLU A 726 -13.86 5.72 3.03
C GLU A 726 -13.97 7.06 3.75
N ASP A 727 -15.16 7.37 4.29
CA ASP A 727 -15.42 8.63 5.01
C ASP A 727 -14.66 8.71 6.34
N HIS A 728 -14.60 7.58 7.07
CA HIS A 728 -13.84 7.47 8.31
C HIS A 728 -12.34 7.69 8.05
N ALA A 729 -11.78 7.03 7.04
CA ALA A 729 -10.39 7.22 6.63
C ALA A 729 -10.11 8.67 6.22
N LEU A 730 -10.98 9.28 5.41
CA LEU A 730 -10.82 10.68 4.98
C LEU A 730 -10.80 11.64 6.18
N SER A 731 -11.69 11.47 7.15
CA SER A 731 -11.75 12.34 8.34
C SER A 731 -10.46 12.26 9.19
N LEU A 732 -9.85 11.07 9.29
CA LEU A 732 -8.57 10.88 9.97
C LEU A 732 -7.40 11.48 9.17
N LEU A 733 -7.37 11.23 7.86
CA LEU A 733 -6.31 11.72 6.98
C LEU A 733 -6.30 13.25 6.90
N GLN A 734 -7.48 13.88 6.87
CA GLN A 734 -7.61 15.33 6.87
C GLN A 734 -7.05 15.95 8.16
N ALA A 735 -7.31 15.35 9.32
CA ALA A 735 -6.72 15.79 10.58
C ALA A 735 -5.18 15.72 10.56
N GLU A 736 -4.61 14.69 9.92
CA GLU A 736 -3.16 14.57 9.78
C GLU A 736 -2.60 15.61 8.80
N THR A 737 -3.28 15.91 7.69
CA THR A 737 -2.90 16.96 6.73
C THR A 737 -2.82 18.34 7.40
N GLU A 738 -3.76 18.65 8.30
CA GLU A 738 -3.75 19.92 9.06
C GLU A 738 -2.52 20.05 9.96
N THR A 739 -1.89 18.94 10.35
CA THR A 739 -0.61 18.94 11.09
C THR A 739 0.63 18.99 10.19
N GLY A 740 0.46 19.07 8.87
CA GLY A 740 1.53 19.11 7.88
C GLY A 740 2.06 17.75 7.44
N LYS A 741 1.41 16.64 7.84
CA LYS A 741 1.80 15.28 7.44
C LYS A 741 1.31 14.96 6.02
N LYS A 742 2.03 14.08 5.34
CA LYS A 742 1.74 13.70 3.95
C LYS A 742 0.64 12.63 3.87
N ALA A 743 -0.61 13.05 3.74
CA ALA A 743 -1.76 12.16 3.55
C ALA A 743 -2.39 12.21 2.15
N ASP A 744 -2.01 13.19 1.31
CA ASP A 744 -2.63 13.49 0.00
C ASP A 744 -2.74 12.26 -0.91
N LYS A 745 -1.72 11.41 -0.91
CA LYS A 745 -1.69 10.20 -1.74
C LYS A 745 -2.82 9.23 -1.39
N LEU A 746 -3.10 9.03 -0.10
CA LEU A 746 -4.17 8.15 0.35
C LEU A 746 -5.53 8.81 0.13
N MET A 747 -5.63 10.12 0.39
CA MET A 747 -6.86 10.88 0.16
C MET A 747 -7.26 10.94 -1.33
N ALA A 748 -6.29 11.03 -2.24
CA ALA A 748 -6.54 11.04 -3.68
C ALA A 748 -7.16 9.72 -4.19
N ALA A 749 -6.99 8.62 -3.45
CA ALA A 749 -7.55 7.33 -3.78
C ALA A 749 -8.98 7.13 -3.25
N LEU A 750 -9.51 8.08 -2.46
CA LEU A 750 -10.78 7.95 -1.75
C LEU A 750 -11.75 9.05 -2.18
N GLU A 751 -13.03 8.69 -2.22
CA GLU A 751 -14.12 9.63 -2.41
C GLU A 751 -15.14 9.42 -1.28
N SER A 752 -15.74 10.53 -0.86
CA SER A 752 -16.77 10.51 0.17
C SER A 752 -18.02 9.82 -0.34
N ARG A 753 -18.70 9.08 0.55
CA ARG A 753 -19.96 8.38 0.25
C ARG A 753 -21.13 8.90 1.07
N VAL A 754 -20.86 9.52 2.22
CA VAL A 754 -21.89 10.09 3.10
C VAL A 754 -22.07 11.58 2.84
N VAL A 755 -20.99 12.35 2.67
CA VAL A 755 -21.09 13.79 2.36
C VAL A 755 -20.86 14.06 0.87
N LYS A 756 -21.45 15.16 0.36
CA LYS A 756 -21.48 15.46 -1.07
C LYS A 756 -20.08 15.68 -1.67
N ASN A 757 -19.21 16.41 -0.96
CA ASN A 757 -17.84 16.63 -1.38
C ASN A 757 -16.88 16.21 -0.27
N LYS A 758 -15.76 15.60 -0.63
CA LYS A 758 -14.74 15.18 0.35
C LYS A 758 -14.14 16.34 1.16
N GLN A 759 -14.17 17.56 0.62
CA GLN A 759 -13.75 18.77 1.31
C GLN A 759 -14.68 19.16 2.47
N ASP A 760 -15.93 18.68 2.45
CA ASP A 760 -16.91 18.92 3.52
C ASP A 760 -16.77 17.94 4.69
N ILE A 761 -15.87 16.95 4.57
CA ILE A 761 -15.51 16.11 5.70
C ILE A 761 -14.80 16.98 6.75
N LYS A 762 -15.15 16.76 8.01
CA LYS A 762 -14.54 17.41 9.16
C LYS A 762 -13.45 16.51 9.70
N PRO A 763 -12.26 17.08 9.97
CA PRO A 763 -11.15 16.33 10.54
C PRO A 763 -11.53 15.70 11.88
N ARG A 764 -11.01 14.50 12.16
CA ARG A 764 -11.11 13.87 13.48
C ARG A 764 -9.77 13.36 13.97
N LYS A 765 -9.44 13.66 15.22
CA LYS A 765 -8.37 13.01 15.98
C LYS A 765 -8.92 11.76 16.66
N PRO A 766 -8.27 10.59 16.50
CA PRO A 766 -8.74 9.36 17.12
C PRO A 766 -8.75 9.51 18.65
N TRP A 767 -9.77 8.96 19.31
CA TRP A 767 -9.94 8.99 20.77
C TRP A 767 -10.25 10.36 21.39
N ILE A 768 -10.36 11.42 20.59
CA ILE A 768 -10.74 12.78 21.04
C ILE A 768 -12.00 13.24 20.34
N ASN A 769 -12.04 13.09 19.01
CA ASN A 769 -13.17 13.46 18.15
C ASN A 769 -13.96 12.19 17.80
N GLU A 770 -14.94 11.86 18.63
CA GLU A 770 -15.80 10.68 18.52
C GLU A 770 -17.27 11.08 18.35
N PRO A 771 -18.15 10.15 17.94
CA PRO A 771 -19.60 10.39 17.92
C PRO A 771 -20.13 10.77 19.31
N ASP A 772 -20.98 11.79 19.37
CA ASP A 772 -21.64 12.26 20.57
C ASP A 772 -23.12 11.86 20.56
N CYS A 773 -23.64 11.34 21.67
CA CYS A 773 -25.05 11.00 21.80
C CYS A 773 -25.96 12.21 21.59
N LEU A 774 -25.53 13.40 21.98
CA LEU A 774 -26.32 14.63 21.87
C LEU A 774 -26.48 15.13 20.42
N ASN A 775 -25.74 14.58 19.46
CA ASN A 775 -25.93 14.92 18.05
C ASN A 775 -27.23 14.35 17.48
N CYS A 776 -27.69 13.21 18.02
CA CYS A 776 -28.98 12.61 17.72
C CYS A 776 -29.98 12.97 18.82
N HIS A 777 -29.59 12.83 20.09
CA HIS A 777 -30.40 13.18 21.26
C HIS A 777 -30.22 14.64 21.67
N VAL A 778 -30.51 15.56 20.76
CA VAL A 778 -30.44 17.00 21.04
C VAL A 778 -31.35 17.32 22.22
N ASP A 779 -30.82 18.03 23.22
CA ASP A 779 -31.52 18.33 24.48
C ASP A 779 -32.14 17.08 25.16
N PHE A 780 -31.49 15.93 25.01
CA PHE A 780 -31.92 14.63 25.54
C PHE A 780 -33.27 14.15 24.99
N GLN A 781 -33.69 14.66 23.82
CA GLN A 781 -34.95 14.32 23.18
C GLN A 781 -34.87 13.05 22.32
N GLN A 782 -36.01 12.68 21.71
CA GLN A 782 -36.04 11.67 20.66
C GLN A 782 -35.20 12.14 19.48
N PRO A 783 -34.40 11.24 18.88
CA PRO A 783 -33.60 11.63 17.74
C PRO A 783 -34.47 11.78 16.50
N ASP A 784 -34.41 12.97 15.88
CA ASP A 784 -35.04 13.26 14.59
C ASP A 784 -34.27 12.66 13.40
N ALA A 785 -32.99 12.32 13.62
CA ALA A 785 -32.13 11.66 12.66
C ALA A 785 -31.31 10.56 13.36
N MET A 786 -31.07 9.46 12.65
CA MET A 786 -30.29 8.32 13.14
C MET A 786 -28.80 8.39 12.79
N GLU A 787 -28.38 9.46 12.12
CA GLU A 787 -27.04 9.63 11.54
C GLU A 787 -26.29 10.75 12.27
N THR A 788 -25.06 10.47 12.74
CA THR A 788 -24.20 11.46 13.40
C THR A 788 -22.81 11.59 12.76
N PHE A 789 -22.56 10.96 11.62
CA PHE A 789 -21.31 11.16 10.90
C PHE A 789 -21.04 12.66 10.68
N ASN A 790 -19.76 13.05 10.74
CA ASN A 790 -19.29 14.42 10.53
C ASN A 790 -19.65 15.42 11.65
N LYS A 791 -20.02 14.92 12.84
CA LYS A 791 -20.26 15.69 14.07
C LYS A 791 -19.50 15.04 15.23
N TRP A 792 -18.48 15.72 15.73
CA TRP A 792 -17.53 15.16 16.69
C TRP A 792 -17.52 15.93 18.01
N THR A 793 -17.27 15.20 19.09
CA THR A 793 -16.79 15.79 20.36
C THR A 793 -15.56 16.67 20.12
N GLN A 794 -15.31 17.67 20.97
CA GLN A 794 -14.18 18.59 20.78
C GLN A 794 -12.98 18.21 21.66
N LYS A 795 -13.24 17.71 22.87
CA LYS A 795 -12.22 17.38 23.86
C LYS A 795 -12.48 16.00 24.49
N GLU A 796 -11.48 15.44 25.16
CA GLU A 796 -11.59 14.12 25.79
C GLU A 796 -12.66 14.03 26.89
N GLN A 797 -12.88 15.12 27.64
CA GLN A 797 -13.94 15.19 28.65
C GLN A 797 -15.36 15.15 28.05
N ASP A 798 -15.50 15.53 26.77
CA ASP A 798 -16.80 15.55 26.10
C ASP A 798 -17.24 14.13 25.70
N LEU A 799 -16.32 13.16 25.71
CA LEU A 799 -16.61 11.78 25.36
C LEU A 799 -17.68 11.20 26.30
N TYR A 800 -18.64 10.45 25.76
CA TYR A 800 -19.68 9.77 26.54
C TYR A 800 -19.14 9.00 27.76
N ARG A 801 -17.99 8.34 27.61
CA ARG A 801 -17.34 7.60 28.70
C ARG A 801 -16.79 8.48 29.83
N MET A 802 -16.53 9.76 29.58
CA MET A 802 -15.98 10.71 30.56
C MET A 802 -17.04 11.68 31.09
N ARG A 803 -18.15 11.85 30.36
CA ARG A 803 -19.22 12.78 30.70
C ARG A 803 -19.96 12.39 31.99
N THR A 804 -20.30 13.40 32.77
CA THR A 804 -21.23 13.32 33.90
C THR A 804 -22.51 14.07 33.60
N ASP A 805 -23.57 13.74 34.33
CA ASP A 805 -24.79 14.54 34.38
C ASP A 805 -24.62 15.79 35.29
N GLN A 806 -25.72 16.51 35.52
CA GLN A 806 -25.73 17.72 36.36
C GLN A 806 -25.49 17.43 37.85
N ALA A 807 -25.67 16.19 38.30
CA ALA A 807 -25.43 15.73 39.67
C ALA A 807 -24.04 15.11 39.86
N GLY A 808 -23.20 15.08 38.82
CA GLY A 808 -21.86 14.51 38.88
C GLY A 808 -21.80 12.99 38.72
N ILE A 809 -22.91 12.34 38.33
CA ILE A 809 -22.93 10.90 38.06
C ILE A 809 -22.45 10.63 36.64
N MET A 810 -21.55 9.65 36.49
CA MET A 810 -21.03 9.30 35.16
C MET A 810 -22.13 8.70 34.28
N CYS A 811 -22.32 9.24 33.06
CA CYS A 811 -23.36 8.77 32.14
C CYS A 811 -23.23 7.26 31.85
N ALA A 812 -22.00 6.78 31.63
CA ALA A 812 -21.73 5.37 31.37
C ALA A 812 -21.99 4.43 32.58
N GLY A 813 -22.05 4.96 33.81
CA GLY A 813 -22.46 4.21 34.99
C GLY A 813 -23.96 3.96 35.02
N CYS A 814 -24.77 4.93 34.57
CA CYS A 814 -26.23 4.82 34.53
C CYS A 814 -26.76 4.15 33.26
N HIS A 815 -26.12 4.41 32.11
CA HIS A 815 -26.60 3.98 30.79
C HIS A 815 -25.81 2.81 30.18
N GLY A 816 -24.74 2.34 30.83
CA GLY A 816 -23.84 1.32 30.31
C GLY A 816 -22.70 1.89 29.47
N ILE A 817 -21.70 1.06 29.14
CA ILE A 817 -20.52 1.49 28.38
C ILE A 817 -20.83 1.67 26.88
N THR A 818 -19.98 2.43 26.17
CA THR A 818 -20.08 2.60 24.70
C THR A 818 -20.26 1.24 24.00
N HIS A 819 -21.08 1.17 22.96
CA HIS A 819 -21.41 -0.07 22.22
C HIS A 819 -22.17 -1.17 23.00
N ALA A 820 -22.38 -1.02 24.30
CA ALA A 820 -23.16 -1.92 25.17
C ALA A 820 -24.07 -1.13 26.13
N ILE A 821 -24.65 -0.05 25.61
CA ILE A 821 -25.63 0.78 26.33
C ILE A 821 -26.94 0.02 26.57
N TYR A 822 -27.61 0.32 27.66
CA TYR A 822 -28.77 -0.42 28.15
C TYR A 822 -30.06 -0.21 27.33
N PRO A 823 -30.86 -1.26 27.11
CA PRO A 823 -30.54 -2.67 27.38
C PRO A 823 -29.50 -3.19 26.37
N SER A 824 -28.60 -4.03 26.85
CA SER A 824 -27.58 -4.71 26.04
C SER A 824 -27.91 -6.19 25.86
N ASN A 825 -27.58 -6.74 24.70
CA ASN A 825 -27.81 -8.16 24.39
C ASN A 825 -26.48 -8.90 24.23
N ASN A 826 -26.07 -9.59 25.29
CA ASN A 826 -24.81 -10.33 25.31
C ASN A 826 -25.03 -11.79 24.90
N PRO A 827 -24.24 -12.32 23.96
CA PRO A 827 -24.47 -13.66 23.44
C PRO A 827 -24.12 -14.81 24.40
N TYR A 828 -23.38 -14.55 25.49
CA TYR A 828 -23.01 -15.59 26.47
C TYR A 828 -24.04 -15.71 27.61
N GLU A 829 -24.59 -14.59 28.06
CA GLU A 829 -25.69 -14.53 29.03
C GLU A 829 -26.37 -13.15 28.91
N THR A 830 -27.68 -13.13 28.71
CA THR A 830 -28.44 -11.94 28.29
C THR A 830 -28.25 -10.73 29.20
N ASP A 831 -28.17 -10.95 30.52
CA ASP A 831 -28.09 -9.88 31.52
C ASP A 831 -26.66 -9.55 31.97
N ARG A 832 -25.64 -10.15 31.37
CA ARG A 832 -24.24 -9.99 31.80
C ARG A 832 -23.73 -8.56 31.70
N ASP A 833 -24.12 -7.83 30.65
CA ASP A 833 -23.84 -6.39 30.59
C ASP A 833 -24.85 -5.58 31.42
N ASN A 834 -26.06 -6.11 31.64
CA ASN A 834 -27.16 -5.46 32.36
C ASN A 834 -27.16 -5.74 33.89
N ILE A 835 -26.05 -6.21 34.47
CA ILE A 835 -26.02 -6.62 35.89
C ILE A 835 -26.48 -5.51 36.83
N GLN A 836 -25.93 -4.30 36.72
CA GLN A 836 -26.29 -3.18 37.60
C GLN A 836 -27.77 -2.79 37.54
N PRO A 837 -28.39 -2.55 36.36
CA PRO A 837 -29.81 -2.24 36.31
C PRO A 837 -30.68 -3.43 36.72
N MET A 838 -30.28 -4.68 36.43
CA MET A 838 -31.01 -5.84 36.93
C MET A 838 -30.87 -6.00 38.46
N GLN A 839 -29.72 -5.70 39.04
CA GLN A 839 -29.46 -5.72 40.48
C GLN A 839 -30.33 -4.69 41.21
N TYR A 840 -30.30 -3.43 40.77
CA TYR A 840 -30.86 -2.34 41.56
C TYR A 840 -32.35 -2.07 41.29
N GLN A 841 -32.86 -2.43 40.11
CA GLN A 841 -34.24 -2.14 39.70
C GLN A 841 -34.98 -3.29 39.03
N ASN A 842 -34.35 -4.46 38.87
CA ASN A 842 -34.94 -5.65 38.22
C ASN A 842 -35.49 -5.38 36.81
N MET A 843 -34.87 -4.45 36.09
CA MET A 843 -35.19 -4.09 34.70
C MET A 843 -33.90 -3.72 33.97
N PRO A 844 -33.69 -4.12 32.70
CA PRO A 844 -32.41 -3.95 32.00
C PRO A 844 -32.23 -2.55 31.39
N TYR A 845 -32.96 -1.55 31.86
CA TYR A 845 -32.93 -0.16 31.36
C TYR A 845 -31.94 0.69 32.16
N PRO A 846 -31.59 1.90 31.70
CA PRO A 846 -30.78 2.82 32.49
C PRO A 846 -31.27 2.99 33.93
N LEU A 847 -30.34 3.22 34.87
CA LEU A 847 -30.70 3.38 36.28
C LEU A 847 -31.64 4.58 36.46
N GLY A 848 -32.77 4.36 37.15
CA GLY A 848 -33.81 5.38 37.34
C GLY A 848 -34.87 5.41 36.23
N ALA A 849 -34.70 4.64 35.15
CA ALA A 849 -35.67 4.52 34.08
C ALA A 849 -37.07 4.11 34.60
N ASN A 850 -38.11 4.49 33.85
CA ASN A 850 -39.51 4.20 34.18
C ASN A 850 -39.93 4.74 35.56
N LYS A 851 -39.48 5.97 35.87
CA LYS A 851 -39.76 6.68 37.14
C LYS A 851 -39.26 5.94 38.38
N ASN A 852 -38.23 5.10 38.24
CA ASN A 852 -37.68 4.36 39.36
C ASN A 852 -36.51 5.10 40.04
N CYS A 853 -36.63 6.42 40.20
CA CYS A 853 -35.63 7.24 40.91
C CYS A 853 -35.39 6.75 42.35
N LYS A 854 -36.35 6.00 42.91
CA LYS A 854 -36.23 5.31 44.21
C LYS A 854 -35.06 4.34 44.34
N VAL A 855 -34.41 4.03 43.21
CA VAL A 855 -33.14 3.34 43.18
C VAL A 855 -32.12 4.10 44.05
N CYS A 856 -31.89 5.39 43.80
CA CYS A 856 -30.98 6.21 44.60
C CYS A 856 -31.70 7.09 45.63
N HIS A 857 -32.87 7.64 45.27
CA HIS A 857 -33.63 8.56 46.12
C HIS A 857 -34.51 7.80 47.11
N THR A 858 -34.65 8.25 48.36
CA THR A 858 -35.58 7.61 49.31
C THR A 858 -37.02 8.10 49.14
N ILE A 859 -37.26 9.05 48.24
CA ILE A 859 -38.56 9.63 47.90
C ILE A 859 -38.84 9.54 46.39
N ASP A 860 -40.09 9.72 46.00
CA ASP A 860 -40.44 9.93 44.59
C ASP A 860 -39.96 11.32 44.15
N MET A 861 -39.49 11.41 42.90
CA MET A 861 -38.98 12.65 42.33
C MET A 861 -39.96 13.18 41.28
N ASP A 862 -40.37 14.44 41.44
CA ASP A 862 -41.26 15.15 40.50
C ASP A 862 -40.50 16.15 39.61
N GLU A 863 -39.22 16.39 39.89
CA GLU A 863 -38.35 17.32 39.15
C GLU A 863 -37.15 16.61 38.53
N GLU A 864 -36.75 17.08 37.34
CA GLU A 864 -35.61 16.53 36.60
C GLU A 864 -34.30 17.21 37.01
N MET A 865 -33.53 16.57 37.89
CA MET A 865 -32.25 17.10 38.39
C MET A 865 -31.02 16.66 37.58
N HIS A 866 -31.07 15.50 36.92
CA HIS A 866 -29.89 14.92 36.24
C HIS A 866 -29.69 15.51 34.83
N HIS A 867 -30.76 15.52 34.04
CA HIS A 867 -30.87 16.14 32.73
C HIS A 867 -32.34 16.15 32.29
N PRO A 868 -32.72 16.97 31.28
CA PRO A 868 -34.07 16.91 30.71
C PRO A 868 -34.49 15.51 30.26
N ASN A 869 -35.78 15.21 30.39
CA ASN A 869 -36.45 13.93 30.09
C ASN A 869 -36.01 12.72 30.94
N SER A 870 -35.28 12.93 32.04
CA SER A 870 -34.86 11.83 32.92
C SER A 870 -36.02 11.15 33.65
N LEU A 871 -37.16 11.84 33.85
CA LEU A 871 -38.36 11.28 34.52
C LEU A 871 -39.38 10.69 33.54
N THR A 872 -39.06 10.62 32.26
CA THR A 872 -39.95 10.04 31.24
C THR A 872 -39.90 8.52 31.26
N MET A 873 -40.95 7.89 30.70
CA MET A 873 -40.93 6.43 30.50
C MET A 873 -39.88 6.07 29.46
N PHE A 874 -39.09 5.03 29.74
CA PHE A 874 -38.06 4.59 28.82
C PHE A 874 -38.71 4.05 27.55
N ARG A 875 -38.20 4.50 26.40
CA ARG A 875 -38.76 4.16 25.09
C ARG A 875 -38.40 2.70 24.79
N ASN A 876 -39.40 1.84 24.91
CA ASN A 876 -39.20 0.41 24.82
C ASN A 876 -39.11 -0.06 23.35
N ILE A 877 -38.16 -0.96 23.07
CA ILE A 877 -38.09 -1.73 21.83
C ILE A 877 -38.28 -3.24 22.10
N ARG A 878 -38.45 -3.63 23.37
CA ARG A 878 -38.40 -5.02 23.86
C ARG A 878 -39.70 -5.54 24.45
#